data_AF-A0A964ZS50-F1
#
_entry.id   AF-A0A964ZS50-F1
#
_cell.length_a   1.000
_cell.length_b   1.000
_cell.length_c   1.000
_cell.angle_alpha   90.00
_cell.angle_beta   90.00
_cell.angle_gamma   90.00
#
_symmetry.space_group_name_H-M   'P 1'
#
loop_
_entity.id
_entity.type
_entity.pdbx_description
1 polymer ?
#
loop_
_entity_poly.entity_id
_entity_poly.type
_entity_poly.pdbx_seq_one_letter_code
_entity_poly.pdbx_strand_id
1 'polypeptide(L)'
;TYSPKVFIPLTMLCRDKCGYCTFAQPPARLEQPYLSPDQVLTIAKRGAASGCHEALFTLGERPELRYDIAADWLRNNGYDSTVHYLHNMAKLVLDETGLLPHANAGALYKDELAMLRRVSPSQGMMIETLRDDLECHRGAPDKVPQRRLDTLEFAGELNIPFTTGILVGIGESREDRIAALEAIAASHERHGHVQEVIVQNFLPKPRTGMQHEPACDGDEYLWSIAVARQILPPEIHLQAPPNLSDDFGVLLTAGIDDWGGVSPITADHVNPERPWPDLDKLRAVTERAGRALAPRLTIYPEFIADVGLSDAPRWIHADLRFRVLDRSDAEGLGRDDPGAIWPEKVTAADVVHDGAEVVLVGHRSTQWYSGANNAPPQLVGRARVDAEGRKVRDVIERSRTLHGPVGEVLRGVELGDELTEAEIVTLFRARGPEMLAVARAADELRHATVGDEVTWVHNRNINYTNVCTFKCKFCGFSKGPLSLNLRGTPYLLTLDDIAQRAREAWELGATEVTLQGGIHPDFDGDYYIDVTRAVKQAVPDMHVHGFTALEVTEGARRLGEPLPSYLLRLKQAGLSSLPGTAAEILDDDVRAVLCSDKVNTDEWLEAHRAAHSVGLRSNVTMMFGSVESPVSWAKHLVRTRALQRETGGFTEFVGLPFVHMASPIYLQR
;
A
#
# COMPACT_ATOMS: atom_id res chain seq x y z
N THR A 1 -2.06 8.04 -12.77
CA THR A 1 -1.03 7.30 -12.01
C THR A 1 0.17 6.98 -12.89
N TYR A 2 1.22 6.39 -12.33
CA TYR A 2 2.34 5.78 -13.07
C TYR A 2 2.96 4.67 -12.19
N SER A 3 3.58 3.66 -12.78
CA SER A 3 4.35 2.66 -12.01
C SER A 3 5.85 2.99 -12.04
N PRO A 4 6.49 3.29 -10.89
CA PRO A 4 7.94 3.39 -10.82
C PRO A 4 8.53 1.98 -10.93
N LYS A 5 9.10 1.66 -12.08
CA LYS A 5 9.55 0.30 -12.40
C LYS A 5 11.01 0.21 -12.81
N VAL A 6 11.57 -0.98 -12.58
CA VAL A 6 12.81 -1.41 -13.23
C VAL A 6 12.49 -2.40 -14.35
N PHE A 7 13.13 -2.22 -15.51
CA PHE A 7 12.93 -3.07 -16.66
C PHE A 7 13.99 -4.18 -16.69
N ILE A 8 13.56 -5.45 -16.68
CA ILE A 8 14.43 -6.63 -16.68
C ILE A 8 14.20 -7.40 -17.99
N PRO A 9 15.07 -7.23 -19.01
CA PRO A 9 14.99 -7.97 -20.27
C PRO A 9 15.59 -9.36 -20.10
N LEU A 10 14.83 -10.29 -19.51
CA LEU A 10 15.34 -11.61 -19.10
C LEU A 10 15.99 -12.37 -20.27
N THR A 11 15.39 -12.26 -21.46
CA THR A 11 16.00 -12.66 -22.73
C THR A 11 15.49 -11.80 -23.87
N MET A 12 16.37 -11.48 -24.81
CA MET A 12 16.02 -10.83 -26.08
C MET A 12 15.87 -11.85 -27.22
N LEU A 13 16.02 -13.15 -26.96
CA LEU A 13 15.71 -14.18 -27.94
C LEU A 13 14.19 -14.37 -28.01
N CYS A 14 13.65 -14.56 -29.21
CA CYS A 14 12.22 -14.79 -29.42
C CYS A 14 12.00 -15.78 -30.57
N ARG A 15 11.00 -16.65 -30.46
CA ARG A 15 10.61 -17.51 -31.58
C ARG A 15 9.96 -16.71 -32.70
N ASP A 16 9.18 -15.68 -32.35
CA ASP A 16 8.48 -14.82 -33.28
C ASP A 16 9.42 -13.90 -34.09
N LYS A 17 8.92 -13.43 -35.24
CA LYS A 17 9.62 -12.52 -36.16
C LYS A 17 8.78 -11.27 -36.48
N CYS A 18 8.35 -10.56 -35.44
CA CYS A 18 7.50 -9.37 -35.62
C CYS A 18 8.22 -8.27 -36.41
N GLY A 19 7.59 -7.78 -37.46
CA GLY A 19 8.16 -6.82 -38.42
C GLY A 19 8.48 -5.45 -37.82
N TYR A 20 7.84 -5.06 -36.72
CA TYR A 20 8.04 -3.79 -36.01
C TYR A 20 8.99 -3.90 -34.80
N CYS A 21 9.40 -5.10 -34.40
CA CYS A 21 10.03 -5.33 -33.09
C CYS A 21 11.56 -5.24 -33.14
N THR A 22 12.14 -4.34 -32.34
CA THR A 22 13.58 -4.22 -32.11
C THR A 22 14.07 -4.99 -30.88
N PHE A 23 13.16 -5.39 -30.00
CA PHE A 23 13.51 -6.10 -28.77
C PHE A 23 14.04 -7.51 -29.05
N ALA A 24 13.42 -8.22 -30.00
CA ALA A 24 13.86 -9.54 -30.43
C ALA A 24 15.18 -9.46 -31.21
N GLN A 25 16.20 -10.18 -30.75
CA GLN A 25 17.52 -10.22 -31.35
C GLN A 25 17.93 -11.66 -31.70
N PRO A 26 18.68 -11.87 -32.80
CA PRO A 26 19.26 -13.17 -33.09
C PRO A 26 20.41 -13.50 -32.10
N PRO A 27 20.70 -14.79 -31.83
CA PRO A 27 21.78 -15.19 -30.93
C PRO A 27 23.13 -14.54 -31.21
N ALA A 28 23.47 -14.31 -32.49
CA ALA A 28 24.74 -13.70 -32.89
C ALA A 28 24.94 -12.24 -32.40
N ARG A 29 23.90 -11.59 -31.88
CA ARG A 29 23.98 -10.22 -31.32
C ARG A 29 23.94 -10.19 -29.79
N LEU A 30 23.85 -11.34 -29.14
CA LEU A 30 23.77 -11.45 -27.69
C LEU A 30 25.01 -12.15 -27.16
N GLU A 31 25.54 -11.64 -26.05
CA GLU A 31 26.65 -12.29 -25.33
C GLU A 31 26.19 -13.63 -24.73
N GLN A 32 24.92 -13.72 -24.34
CA GLN A 32 24.33 -14.89 -23.71
C GLN A 32 22.81 -14.98 -23.99
N PRO A 33 22.22 -16.18 -23.95
CA PRO A 33 20.79 -16.37 -24.25
C PRO A 33 19.84 -15.75 -23.22
N TYR A 34 20.22 -15.73 -21.95
CA TYR A 34 19.43 -15.18 -20.84
C TYR A 34 20.33 -14.36 -19.92
N LEU A 35 19.77 -13.38 -19.21
CA LEU A 35 20.43 -12.76 -18.06
C LEU A 35 20.65 -13.81 -16.97
N SER A 36 21.79 -13.76 -16.28
CA SER A 36 22.07 -14.60 -15.12
C SER A 36 21.32 -14.11 -13.87
N PRO A 37 21.16 -14.95 -12.83
CA PRO A 37 20.55 -14.53 -11.57
C PRO A 37 21.23 -13.30 -10.95
N ASP A 38 22.55 -13.20 -11.01
CA ASP A 38 23.31 -12.06 -10.48
C ASP A 38 23.04 -10.77 -11.25
N GLN A 39 22.89 -10.84 -12.57
CA GLN A 39 22.56 -9.68 -13.40
C GLN A 39 21.12 -9.23 -13.13
N VAL A 40 20.17 -10.17 -13.05
CA VAL A 40 18.78 -9.89 -12.68
C VAL A 40 18.73 -9.17 -11.33
N LEU A 41 19.41 -9.71 -10.30
CA LEU A 41 19.47 -9.09 -8.99
C LEU A 41 20.16 -7.74 -8.99
N THR A 42 21.25 -7.57 -9.76
CA THR A 42 21.95 -6.28 -9.86
C THR A 42 21.03 -5.20 -10.41
N ILE A 43 20.24 -5.51 -11.44
CA ILE A 43 19.24 -4.60 -12.01
C ILE A 43 18.14 -4.30 -10.98
N ALA A 44 17.56 -5.34 -10.39
CA ALA A 44 16.48 -5.21 -9.41
C ALA A 44 16.89 -4.39 -8.18
N LYS A 45 18.09 -4.63 -7.63
CA LYS A 45 18.63 -3.90 -6.48
C LYS A 45 18.81 -2.41 -6.77
N ARG A 46 19.25 -2.05 -7.99
CA ARG A 46 19.32 -0.64 -8.42
C ARG A 46 17.92 -0.01 -8.50
N GLY A 47 16.94 -0.77 -8.99
CA GLY A 47 15.54 -0.34 -9.05
C GLY A 47 14.97 -0.04 -7.67
N ALA A 48 15.07 -1.00 -6.75
CA ALA A 48 14.64 -0.85 -5.36
C ALA A 48 15.31 0.36 -4.68
N ALA A 49 16.63 0.50 -4.84
CA ALA A 49 17.37 1.63 -4.28
C ALA A 49 16.98 2.99 -4.87
N SER A 50 16.32 3.01 -6.04
CA SER A 50 15.83 4.22 -6.71
C SER A 50 14.33 4.45 -6.49
N GLY A 51 13.69 3.72 -5.55
CA GLY A 51 12.27 3.88 -5.23
C GLY A 51 11.32 3.20 -6.21
N CYS A 52 11.78 2.20 -6.99
CA CYS A 52 10.86 1.40 -7.79
C CYS A 52 10.01 0.48 -6.88
N HIS A 53 8.77 0.24 -7.31
CA HIS A 53 7.87 -0.75 -6.71
C HIS A 53 7.74 -1.99 -7.56
N GLU A 54 7.91 -1.85 -8.87
CA GLU A 54 7.70 -2.92 -9.86
C GLU A 54 9.03 -3.40 -10.47
N ALA A 55 9.12 -4.71 -10.66
CA ALA A 55 10.10 -5.36 -11.54
C ALA A 55 9.41 -5.89 -12.79
N LEU A 56 9.49 -5.13 -13.88
CA LEU A 56 8.90 -5.49 -15.15
C LEU A 56 9.81 -6.49 -15.88
N PHE A 57 9.42 -7.76 -15.84
CA PHE A 57 10.07 -8.80 -16.64
C PHE A 57 9.51 -8.76 -18.06
N THR A 58 10.40 -8.59 -19.02
CA THR A 58 10.10 -8.72 -20.44
C THR A 58 11.02 -9.73 -21.09
N LEU A 59 10.49 -10.45 -22.06
CA LEU A 59 11.18 -11.53 -22.72
C LEU A 59 10.53 -11.83 -24.07
N GLY A 60 11.30 -12.45 -24.96
CA GLY A 60 10.73 -13.05 -26.17
C GLY A 60 10.03 -14.38 -25.86
N GLU A 61 9.12 -14.75 -26.75
CA GLU A 61 8.24 -15.90 -26.58
C GLU A 61 8.94 -17.20 -27.00
N ARG A 62 9.02 -18.14 -26.05
CA ARG A 62 9.59 -19.50 -26.17
C ARG A 62 10.80 -19.60 -27.12
N PRO A 63 11.87 -18.81 -26.92
CA PRO A 63 13.05 -18.87 -27.78
C PRO A 63 13.67 -20.26 -27.90
N GLU A 64 13.51 -21.12 -26.89
CA GLU A 64 13.96 -22.51 -26.87
C GLU A 64 13.36 -23.38 -27.98
N LEU A 65 12.22 -22.99 -28.56
CA LEU A 65 11.59 -23.72 -29.68
C LEU A 65 12.19 -23.34 -31.04
N ARG A 66 13.00 -22.28 -31.10
CA ARG A 66 13.63 -21.80 -32.33
C ARG A 66 15.15 -21.89 -32.29
N TYR A 67 15.74 -21.75 -31.11
CA TYR A 67 17.17 -21.63 -30.93
C TYR A 67 17.70 -22.71 -29.98
N ASP A 68 18.49 -23.64 -30.51
CA ASP A 68 19.12 -24.71 -29.72
C ASP A 68 19.95 -24.15 -28.55
N ILE A 69 20.64 -23.03 -28.75
CA ILE A 69 21.41 -22.37 -27.69
C ILE A 69 20.56 -21.97 -26.48
N ALA A 70 19.29 -21.60 -26.70
CA ALA A 70 18.37 -21.27 -25.63
C ALA A 70 17.89 -22.54 -24.90
N ALA A 71 17.56 -23.60 -25.64
CA ALA A 71 17.17 -24.89 -25.07
C ALA A 71 18.32 -25.54 -24.28
N ASP A 72 19.52 -25.51 -24.82
CA ASP A 72 20.73 -26.04 -24.18
C ASP A 72 21.08 -25.26 -22.92
N TRP A 73 20.97 -23.92 -22.96
CA TRP A 73 21.21 -23.10 -21.78
C TRP A 73 20.23 -23.44 -20.65
N LEU A 74 18.93 -23.54 -20.94
CA LEU A 74 17.91 -23.88 -19.94
C LEU A 74 18.20 -25.24 -19.32
N ARG A 75 18.45 -26.27 -20.14
CA ARG A 75 18.76 -27.63 -19.69
C ARG A 75 20.03 -27.68 -18.83
N ASN A 76 21.09 -26.97 -19.24
CA ASN A 76 22.35 -26.91 -18.50
C ASN A 76 22.21 -26.18 -17.15
N ASN A 77 21.19 -25.32 -17.01
CA ASN A 77 20.89 -24.60 -15.77
C ASN A 77 19.71 -25.22 -14.99
N GLY A 78 19.21 -26.38 -15.40
CA GLY A 78 18.16 -27.12 -14.67
C GLY A 78 16.74 -26.56 -14.84
N TYR A 79 16.45 -25.93 -15.97
CA TYR A 79 15.13 -25.38 -16.29
C TYR A 79 14.47 -26.11 -17.46
N ASP A 80 13.19 -26.43 -17.32
CA ASP A 80 12.41 -27.12 -18.36
C ASP A 80 11.96 -26.17 -19.48
N SER A 81 11.76 -24.88 -19.18
CA SER A 81 11.36 -23.88 -20.16
C SER A 81 11.77 -22.47 -19.74
N THR A 82 11.65 -21.51 -20.67
CA THR A 82 11.84 -20.09 -20.37
C THR A 82 10.93 -19.61 -19.24
N VAL A 83 9.69 -20.12 -19.16
CA VAL A 83 8.71 -19.74 -18.14
C VAL A 83 9.12 -20.25 -16.75
N HIS A 84 9.70 -21.45 -16.65
CA HIS A 84 10.25 -21.95 -15.38
C HIS A 84 11.42 -21.08 -14.91
N TYR A 85 12.26 -20.62 -15.83
CA TYR A 85 13.34 -19.70 -15.50
C TYR A 85 12.80 -18.34 -15.03
N LEU A 86 11.82 -17.79 -15.74
CA LEU A 86 11.13 -16.55 -15.36
C LEU A 86 10.52 -16.64 -13.96
N HIS A 87 9.83 -17.73 -13.62
CA HIS A 87 9.27 -17.94 -12.29
C HIS A 87 10.36 -17.85 -11.20
N ASN A 88 11.49 -18.54 -11.39
CA ASN A 88 12.57 -18.52 -10.40
C ASN A 88 13.23 -17.14 -10.29
N MET A 89 13.37 -16.40 -11.38
CA MET A 89 13.92 -15.04 -11.36
C MET A 89 12.94 -14.03 -10.74
N ALA A 90 11.65 -14.14 -11.02
CA ALA A 90 10.62 -13.34 -10.37
C ALA A 90 10.60 -13.58 -8.85
N LYS A 91 10.64 -14.85 -8.43
CA LYS A 91 10.76 -15.22 -7.02
C LYS A 91 12.02 -14.65 -6.37
N LEU A 92 13.17 -14.76 -7.05
CA LEU A 92 14.44 -14.24 -6.56
C LEU A 92 14.39 -12.72 -6.34
N VAL A 93 13.82 -11.97 -7.29
CA VAL A 93 13.65 -10.52 -7.17
C VAL A 93 12.72 -10.17 -6.01
N LEU A 94 11.58 -10.84 -5.90
CA LEU A 94 10.61 -10.63 -4.83
C LEU A 94 11.25 -10.86 -3.44
N ASP A 95 11.99 -11.96 -3.28
CA ASP A 95 12.57 -12.35 -2.00
C ASP A 95 13.75 -11.46 -1.58
N GLU A 96 14.58 -11.02 -2.51
CA GLU A 96 15.81 -10.27 -2.23
C GLU A 96 15.63 -8.75 -2.28
N THR A 97 14.62 -8.24 -2.97
CA THR A 97 14.43 -6.79 -3.17
C THR A 97 13.05 -6.28 -2.76
N GLY A 98 12.07 -7.17 -2.58
CA GLY A 98 10.68 -6.80 -2.31
C GLY A 98 9.97 -6.12 -3.48
N LEU A 99 10.63 -5.89 -4.63
CA LEU A 99 9.97 -5.42 -5.84
C LEU A 99 8.92 -6.45 -6.27
N LEU A 100 7.76 -5.95 -6.71
CA LEU A 100 6.64 -6.76 -7.17
C LEU A 100 6.85 -7.11 -8.66
N PRO A 101 7.00 -8.39 -9.02
CA PRO A 101 7.20 -8.76 -10.42
C PRO A 101 5.93 -8.56 -11.26
N HIS A 102 6.10 -7.96 -12.44
CA HIS A 102 5.14 -7.99 -13.53
C HIS A 102 5.68 -8.90 -14.63
N ALA A 103 4.98 -9.99 -14.96
CA ALA A 103 5.42 -10.91 -16.01
C ALA A 103 4.77 -10.56 -17.35
N ASN A 104 5.55 -9.91 -18.25
CA ASN A 104 5.14 -9.69 -19.64
C ASN A 104 5.85 -10.70 -20.56
N ALA A 105 5.31 -11.92 -20.58
CA ALA A 105 5.94 -13.10 -21.17
C ALA A 105 5.28 -13.58 -22.47
N GLY A 106 4.37 -12.78 -23.03
CA GLY A 106 3.67 -13.14 -24.26
C GLY A 106 2.52 -14.14 -24.05
N ALA A 107 2.23 -14.95 -25.07
CA ALA A 107 1.12 -15.90 -25.03
C ALA A 107 1.46 -17.16 -24.21
N LEU A 108 0.92 -17.23 -23.00
CA LEU A 108 1.11 -18.33 -22.06
C LEU A 108 -0.08 -19.30 -22.01
N TYR A 109 0.18 -20.53 -21.60
CA TYR A 109 -0.86 -21.52 -21.29
C TYR A 109 -1.38 -21.33 -19.85
N LYS A 110 -2.53 -21.93 -19.55
CA LYS A 110 -3.22 -21.76 -18.26
C LYS A 110 -2.37 -22.20 -17.06
N ASP A 111 -1.65 -23.31 -17.17
CA ASP A 111 -0.76 -23.83 -16.13
C ASP A 111 0.46 -22.91 -15.90
N GLU A 112 1.03 -22.35 -16.97
CA GLU A 112 2.12 -21.38 -16.90
C GLU A 112 1.68 -20.08 -16.21
N LEU A 113 0.50 -19.54 -16.56
CA LEU A 113 -0.10 -18.38 -15.90
C LEU A 113 -0.33 -18.64 -14.40
N ALA A 114 -0.87 -19.82 -14.05
CA ALA A 114 -1.12 -20.23 -12.67
C ALA A 114 0.19 -20.38 -11.85
N MET A 115 1.26 -20.85 -12.48
CA MET A 115 2.59 -20.93 -11.86
C MET A 115 3.13 -19.53 -11.56
N LEU A 116 3.13 -18.62 -12.55
CA LEU A 116 3.62 -17.26 -12.38
C LEU A 116 2.81 -16.45 -11.36
N ARG A 117 1.50 -16.71 -11.26
CA ARG A 117 0.59 -16.05 -10.29
C ARG A 117 1.09 -16.13 -8.84
N ARG A 118 1.87 -17.15 -8.49
CA ARG A 118 2.45 -17.32 -7.14
C ARG A 118 3.59 -16.35 -6.82
N VAL A 119 4.21 -15.78 -7.84
CA VAL A 119 5.42 -14.93 -7.73
C VAL A 119 5.27 -13.56 -8.39
N SER A 120 4.22 -13.35 -9.20
CA SER A 120 3.90 -12.07 -9.84
C SER A 120 2.46 -11.65 -9.50
N PRO A 121 2.26 -10.52 -8.81
CA PRO A 121 0.92 -10.01 -8.54
C PRO A 121 0.12 -9.61 -9.79
N SER A 122 0.82 -9.32 -10.90
CA SER A 122 0.23 -8.98 -12.19
C SER A 122 1.01 -9.63 -13.33
N GLN A 123 0.33 -9.89 -14.43
CA GLN A 123 0.88 -10.43 -15.67
C GLN A 123 0.34 -9.63 -16.86
N GLY A 124 0.98 -9.75 -18.02
CA GLY A 124 0.52 -8.99 -19.18
C GLY A 124 0.94 -9.56 -20.52
N MET A 125 0.19 -9.17 -21.54
CA MET A 125 0.44 -9.48 -22.94
C MET A 125 -0.41 -8.55 -23.82
N MET A 126 0.18 -7.96 -24.86
CA MET A 126 -0.57 -7.20 -25.87
C MET A 126 -1.37 -8.15 -26.79
N ILE A 127 -2.65 -7.83 -27.05
CA ILE A 127 -3.42 -8.40 -28.16
C ILE A 127 -2.87 -7.86 -29.49
N GLU A 128 -2.52 -6.58 -29.52
CA GLU A 128 -2.08 -5.81 -30.69
C GLU A 128 -3.17 -5.59 -31.73
N THR A 129 -3.70 -6.67 -32.30
CA THR A 129 -4.77 -6.68 -33.31
C THR A 129 -5.42 -8.06 -33.37
N LEU A 130 -6.68 -8.13 -33.83
CA LEU A 130 -7.36 -9.40 -34.12
C LEU A 130 -7.31 -9.79 -35.60
N ARG A 131 -6.63 -8.99 -36.42
CA ARG A 131 -6.43 -9.27 -37.84
C ARG A 131 -5.28 -10.28 -38.02
N ASP A 132 -5.57 -11.42 -38.63
CA ASP A 132 -4.66 -12.58 -38.69
C ASP A 132 -3.75 -12.62 -39.92
N ASP A 133 -3.93 -11.72 -40.88
CA ASP A 133 -3.21 -11.68 -42.17
C ASP A 133 -2.19 -10.54 -42.28
N LEU A 134 -1.89 -9.82 -41.19
CA LEU A 134 -0.91 -8.73 -41.21
C LEU A 134 0.49 -9.23 -41.55
N GLU A 135 1.12 -8.59 -42.54
CA GLU A 135 2.48 -8.94 -42.99
C GLU A 135 3.51 -8.81 -41.86
N CYS A 136 3.33 -7.85 -40.95
CA CYS A 136 4.22 -7.66 -39.80
C CYS A 136 4.23 -8.83 -38.80
N HIS A 137 3.24 -9.73 -38.84
CA HIS A 137 3.21 -10.94 -38.00
C HIS A 137 3.58 -12.22 -38.74
N ARG A 138 4.03 -12.11 -40.01
CA ARG A 138 4.49 -13.28 -40.76
C ARG A 138 5.68 -13.96 -40.07
N GLY A 139 5.49 -15.23 -39.69
CA GLY A 139 6.50 -15.98 -38.94
C GLY A 139 6.52 -15.68 -37.43
N ALA A 140 5.42 -15.17 -36.88
CA ALA A 140 5.17 -14.98 -35.46
C ALA A 140 3.99 -15.87 -35.00
N PRO A 141 4.19 -17.19 -34.79
CA PRO A 141 3.11 -18.10 -34.43
C PRO A 141 2.39 -17.76 -33.12
N ASP A 142 3.00 -17.00 -32.20
CA ASP A 142 2.28 -16.54 -31.00
C ASP A 142 1.50 -15.24 -31.20
N LYS A 143 1.52 -14.65 -32.39
CA LYS A 143 0.71 -13.48 -32.75
C LYS A 143 -0.64 -13.87 -33.35
N VAL A 144 -0.95 -15.17 -33.44
CA VAL A 144 -2.27 -15.64 -33.86
C VAL A 144 -3.34 -15.09 -32.90
N PRO A 145 -4.39 -14.40 -33.39
CA PRO A 145 -5.38 -13.75 -32.53
C PRO A 145 -6.01 -14.67 -31.48
N GLN A 146 -6.46 -15.86 -31.88
CA GLN A 146 -7.08 -16.81 -30.96
C GLN A 146 -6.13 -17.22 -29.83
N ARG A 147 -4.84 -17.42 -30.13
CA ARG A 147 -3.84 -17.79 -29.11
C ARG A 147 -3.70 -16.72 -28.02
N ARG A 148 -3.84 -15.45 -28.40
CA ARG A 148 -3.80 -14.31 -27.48
C ARG A 148 -5.09 -14.16 -26.69
N LEU A 149 -6.23 -14.31 -27.36
CA LEU A 149 -7.53 -14.33 -26.70
C LEU A 149 -7.62 -15.47 -25.66
N ASP A 150 -7.10 -16.66 -25.97
CA ASP A 150 -7.05 -17.78 -25.03
C ASP A 150 -6.23 -17.43 -23.78
N THR A 151 -5.05 -16.80 -23.94
CA THR A 151 -4.24 -16.34 -22.79
C THR A 151 -4.99 -15.33 -21.94
N LEU A 152 -5.70 -14.38 -22.57
CA LEU A 152 -6.52 -13.39 -21.86
C LEU A 152 -7.66 -14.08 -21.06
N GLU A 153 -8.39 -15.01 -21.68
CA GLU A 153 -9.44 -15.76 -20.98
C GLU A 153 -8.89 -16.60 -19.83
N PHE A 154 -7.76 -17.29 -20.03
CA PHE A 154 -7.13 -18.07 -18.95
C PHE A 154 -6.70 -17.19 -17.77
N ALA A 155 -6.23 -15.97 -18.03
CA ALA A 155 -5.90 -15.01 -16.97
C ALA A 155 -7.16 -14.63 -16.16
N GLY A 156 -8.28 -14.40 -16.85
CA GLY A 156 -9.59 -14.17 -16.22
C GLY A 156 -10.05 -15.34 -15.35
N GLU A 157 -10.01 -16.56 -15.88
CA GLU A 157 -10.38 -17.79 -15.16
C GLU A 157 -9.52 -18.04 -13.90
N LEU A 158 -8.28 -17.55 -13.90
CA LEU A 158 -7.34 -17.70 -12.79
C LEU A 158 -7.36 -16.51 -11.80
N ASN A 159 -8.22 -15.53 -12.03
CA ASN A 159 -8.27 -14.26 -11.29
C ASN A 159 -6.90 -13.57 -11.24
N ILE A 160 -6.27 -13.36 -12.40
CA ILE A 160 -5.00 -12.64 -12.53
C ILE A 160 -5.28 -11.22 -13.03
N PRO A 161 -4.89 -10.17 -12.28
CA PRO A 161 -4.88 -8.80 -12.80
C PRO A 161 -3.99 -8.72 -14.03
N PHE A 162 -4.59 -8.39 -15.18
CA PHE A 162 -3.94 -8.54 -16.48
C PHE A 162 -3.82 -7.21 -17.23
N THR A 163 -2.62 -6.91 -17.69
CA THR A 163 -2.35 -5.79 -18.61
C THR A 163 -2.40 -6.29 -20.05
N THR A 164 -3.15 -5.61 -20.90
CA THR A 164 -3.18 -5.91 -22.34
C THR A 164 -3.19 -4.62 -23.17
N GLY A 165 -3.43 -4.71 -24.48
CA GLY A 165 -3.40 -3.53 -25.32
C GLY A 165 -3.44 -3.81 -26.82
N ILE A 166 -3.54 -2.71 -27.58
CA ILE A 166 -3.53 -2.68 -29.04
C ILE A 166 -2.33 -1.90 -29.56
N LEU A 167 -1.91 -2.20 -30.79
CA LEU A 167 -0.96 -1.38 -31.53
C LEU A 167 -1.71 -0.57 -32.60
N VAL A 168 -1.26 0.67 -32.79
CA VAL A 168 -1.87 1.63 -33.73
C VAL A 168 -0.85 1.99 -34.80
N GLY A 169 -1.16 1.73 -36.06
CA GLY A 169 -0.33 2.05 -37.22
C GLY A 169 0.58 0.90 -37.69
N ILE A 170 0.24 -0.36 -37.40
CA ILE A 170 0.97 -1.54 -37.89
C ILE A 170 0.38 -2.16 -39.17
N GLY A 171 -0.67 -1.55 -39.72
CA GLY A 171 -1.37 -2.01 -40.94
C GLY A 171 -2.84 -2.40 -40.70
N GLU A 172 -3.30 -2.32 -39.44
CA GLU A 172 -4.67 -2.52 -39.02
C GLU A 172 -5.57 -1.31 -39.38
N SER A 173 -6.86 -1.57 -39.60
CA SER A 173 -7.90 -0.57 -39.82
C SER A 173 -8.51 -0.08 -38.50
N ARG A 174 -9.36 0.95 -38.56
CA ARG A 174 -10.11 1.42 -37.38
C ARG A 174 -11.07 0.35 -36.88
N GLU A 175 -11.69 -0.40 -37.78
CA GLU A 175 -12.57 -1.53 -37.49
C GLU A 175 -11.81 -2.63 -36.73
N ASP A 176 -10.57 -2.94 -37.12
CA ASP A 176 -9.73 -3.92 -36.43
C ASP A 176 -9.41 -3.48 -34.98
N ARG A 177 -9.14 -2.19 -34.78
CA ARG A 177 -8.89 -1.61 -33.43
C ARG A 177 -10.14 -1.71 -32.55
N ILE A 178 -11.30 -1.36 -33.10
CA ILE A 178 -12.59 -1.47 -32.40
C ILE A 178 -12.84 -2.92 -32.01
N ALA A 179 -12.69 -3.87 -32.94
CA ALA A 179 -12.91 -5.29 -32.67
C ALA A 179 -11.99 -5.82 -31.56
N ALA A 180 -10.71 -5.41 -31.55
CA ALA A 180 -9.79 -5.78 -30.48
C ALA A 180 -10.20 -5.20 -29.12
N LEU A 181 -10.62 -3.93 -29.07
CA LEU A 181 -11.08 -3.28 -27.85
C LEU A 181 -12.38 -3.90 -27.31
N GLU A 182 -13.33 -4.21 -28.19
CA GLU A 182 -14.58 -4.92 -27.83
C GLU A 182 -14.30 -6.32 -27.28
N ALA A 183 -13.35 -7.06 -27.85
CA ALA A 183 -12.95 -8.36 -27.34
C ALA A 183 -12.32 -8.28 -25.95
N ILE A 184 -11.47 -7.27 -25.71
CA ILE A 184 -10.88 -7.00 -24.38
C ILE A 184 -11.99 -6.64 -23.38
N ALA A 185 -12.89 -5.72 -23.74
CA ALA A 185 -14.01 -5.32 -22.91
C ALA A 185 -14.89 -6.54 -22.54
N ALA A 186 -15.25 -7.36 -23.52
CA ALA A 186 -16.06 -8.56 -23.29
C ALA A 186 -15.37 -9.57 -22.35
N SER A 187 -14.05 -9.70 -22.42
CA SER A 187 -13.28 -10.54 -21.49
C SER A 187 -13.28 -9.98 -20.07
N HIS A 188 -13.16 -8.65 -19.93
CA HIS A 188 -13.30 -7.98 -18.63
C HIS A 188 -14.73 -8.10 -18.09
N GLU A 189 -15.77 -7.96 -18.89
CA GLU A 189 -17.16 -8.14 -18.43
C GLU A 189 -17.41 -9.54 -17.87
N ARG A 190 -16.80 -10.57 -18.46
CA ARG A 190 -16.90 -11.96 -17.96
C ARG A 190 -16.18 -12.17 -16.65
N HIS A 191 -14.96 -11.65 -16.53
CA HIS A 191 -14.04 -12.06 -15.47
C HIS A 191 -13.65 -10.94 -14.50
N GLY A 192 -13.71 -9.68 -14.91
CA GLY A 192 -13.31 -8.48 -14.15
C GLY A 192 -11.80 -8.27 -14.04
N HIS A 193 -11.02 -8.94 -14.89
CA HIS A 193 -9.58 -9.18 -14.65
C HIS A 193 -8.62 -8.23 -15.39
N VAL A 194 -9.08 -7.56 -16.45
CA VAL A 194 -8.26 -6.61 -17.19
C VAL A 194 -8.14 -5.33 -16.37
N GLN A 195 -6.94 -5.00 -15.91
CA GLN A 195 -6.71 -3.80 -15.11
C GLN A 195 -6.30 -2.60 -15.98
N GLU A 196 -5.66 -2.88 -17.12
CA GLU A 196 -5.03 -1.86 -17.95
C GLU A 196 -5.06 -2.26 -19.42
N VAL A 197 -5.38 -1.29 -20.27
CA VAL A 197 -5.24 -1.36 -21.71
C VAL A 197 -4.23 -0.31 -22.18
N ILE A 198 -3.19 -0.77 -22.86
CA ILE A 198 -2.17 0.06 -23.48
C ILE A 198 -2.57 0.34 -24.93
N VAL A 199 -2.69 1.61 -25.28
CA VAL A 199 -2.79 2.06 -26.68
C VAL A 199 -1.43 2.61 -27.08
N GLN A 200 -0.70 1.85 -27.89
CA GLN A 200 0.65 2.18 -28.29
C GLN A 200 0.73 2.43 -29.79
N ASN A 201 1.30 3.57 -30.17
CA ASN A 201 1.56 3.91 -31.56
C ASN A 201 2.79 3.16 -32.11
N PHE A 202 2.73 2.83 -33.39
CA PHE A 202 3.87 2.38 -34.18
C PHE A 202 4.77 3.55 -34.56
N LEU A 203 6.07 3.36 -34.35
CA LEU A 203 7.12 4.22 -34.89
C LEU A 203 8.09 3.34 -35.68
N PRO A 204 8.49 3.74 -36.91
CA PRO A 204 9.45 2.98 -37.71
C PRO A 204 10.82 3.01 -37.06
N LYS A 205 11.46 1.84 -37.00
CA LYS A 205 12.77 1.68 -36.34
C LYS A 205 13.78 1.04 -37.30
N PRO A 206 15.03 1.52 -37.34
CA PRO A 206 16.08 0.89 -38.11
C PRO A 206 16.24 -0.58 -37.75
N ARG A 207 16.57 -1.42 -38.74
CA ARG A 207 16.83 -2.86 -38.59
C ARG A 207 15.58 -3.70 -38.26
N THR A 208 14.39 -3.15 -38.50
CA THR A 208 13.12 -3.88 -38.45
C THR A 208 12.58 -4.11 -39.87
N GLY A 209 11.67 -5.05 -40.05
CA GLY A 209 11.01 -5.28 -41.34
C GLY A 209 10.18 -4.09 -41.81
N MET A 210 9.68 -3.29 -40.86
CA MET A 210 8.83 -2.12 -41.09
C MET A 210 9.59 -0.78 -41.01
N GLN A 211 10.92 -0.79 -41.12
CA GLN A 211 11.73 0.43 -40.98
C GLN A 211 11.44 1.52 -42.02
N HIS A 212 10.76 1.18 -43.12
CA HIS A 212 10.39 2.09 -44.20
C HIS A 212 8.89 2.42 -44.24
N GLU A 213 8.11 1.87 -43.33
CA GLU A 213 6.69 2.19 -43.18
C GLU A 213 6.53 3.58 -42.52
N PRO A 214 5.45 4.31 -42.82
CA PRO A 214 5.16 5.57 -42.15
C PRO A 214 4.92 5.34 -40.65
N ALA A 215 5.33 6.31 -39.82
CA ALA A 215 4.91 6.34 -38.43
C ALA A 215 3.39 6.45 -38.33
N CYS A 216 2.84 5.97 -37.20
CA CYS A 216 1.45 6.16 -36.87
C CYS A 216 1.11 7.66 -36.91
N ASP A 217 0.02 7.98 -37.61
CA ASP A 217 -0.50 9.33 -37.67
C ASP A 217 -0.97 9.80 -36.28
N GLY A 218 -0.69 11.07 -35.95
CA GLY A 218 -1.00 11.62 -34.64
C GLY A 218 -2.50 11.68 -34.35
N ASP A 219 -3.33 12.00 -35.36
CA ASP A 219 -4.78 12.07 -35.20
C ASP A 219 -5.36 10.66 -35.06
N GLU A 220 -4.84 9.69 -35.82
CA GLU A 220 -5.20 8.27 -35.65
C GLU A 220 -4.86 7.75 -34.25
N TYR A 221 -3.71 8.16 -33.70
CA TYR A 221 -3.31 7.76 -32.37
C TYR A 221 -4.23 8.33 -31.28
N LEU A 222 -4.47 9.65 -31.31
CA LEU A 222 -5.35 10.32 -30.35
C LEU A 222 -6.80 9.82 -30.47
N TRP A 223 -7.28 9.58 -31.71
CA TRP A 223 -8.59 8.98 -31.95
C TRP A 223 -8.69 7.60 -31.32
N SER A 224 -7.66 6.76 -31.46
CA SER A 224 -7.66 5.39 -30.91
C SER A 224 -7.69 5.40 -29.38
N ILE A 225 -6.99 6.33 -28.73
CA ILE A 225 -7.07 6.53 -27.27
C ILE A 225 -8.48 6.97 -26.86
N ALA A 226 -9.04 7.98 -27.53
CA ALA A 226 -10.37 8.49 -27.21
C ALA A 226 -11.45 7.42 -27.38
N VAL A 227 -11.38 6.62 -28.44
CA VAL A 227 -12.30 5.50 -28.69
C VAL A 227 -12.11 4.38 -27.68
N ALA A 228 -10.88 4.02 -27.32
CA ALA A 228 -10.62 3.06 -26.26
C ALA A 228 -11.29 3.48 -24.94
N ARG A 229 -11.21 4.77 -24.56
CA ARG A 229 -11.88 5.28 -23.35
C ARG A 229 -13.41 5.17 -23.41
N GLN A 230 -14.02 5.21 -24.60
CA GLN A 230 -15.48 5.09 -24.76
C GLN A 230 -15.96 3.64 -24.82
N ILE A 231 -15.15 2.73 -25.37
CA ILE A 231 -15.50 1.31 -25.52
C ILE A 231 -15.23 0.53 -24.23
N LEU A 232 -14.09 0.78 -23.58
CA LEU A 232 -13.67 0.01 -22.42
C LEU A 232 -14.50 0.40 -21.17
N PRO A 233 -14.86 -0.58 -20.31
CA PRO A 233 -15.42 -0.30 -19.00
C PRO A 233 -14.57 0.70 -18.19
N PRO A 234 -15.19 1.59 -17.39
CA PRO A 234 -14.48 2.63 -16.64
C PRO A 234 -13.51 2.07 -15.58
N GLU A 235 -13.69 0.81 -15.16
CA GLU A 235 -12.80 0.08 -14.26
C GLU A 235 -11.46 -0.29 -14.90
N ILE A 236 -11.33 -0.19 -16.24
CA ILE A 236 -10.09 -0.45 -16.96
C ILE A 236 -9.31 0.86 -17.11
N HIS A 237 -8.08 0.88 -16.60
CA HIS A 237 -7.17 1.99 -16.80
C HIS A 237 -6.65 2.04 -18.22
N LEU A 238 -6.53 3.26 -18.76
CA LEU A 238 -6.08 3.48 -20.13
C LEU A 238 -4.71 4.14 -20.09
N GLN A 239 -3.74 3.46 -20.71
CA GLN A 239 -2.36 3.87 -20.76
C GLN A 239 -1.94 4.22 -22.19
N ALA A 240 -1.17 5.29 -22.34
CA ALA A 240 -0.46 5.62 -23.57
C ALA A 240 1.01 5.93 -23.23
N PRO A 241 2.01 5.30 -23.89
CA PRO A 241 3.42 5.52 -23.55
C PRO A 241 3.86 6.98 -23.80
N PRO A 242 4.26 7.75 -22.76
CA PRO A 242 4.55 9.16 -22.92
C PRO A 242 5.86 9.44 -23.66
N ASN A 243 6.79 8.47 -23.71
CA ASN A 243 8.04 8.58 -24.46
C ASN A 243 7.85 8.47 -25.99
N LEU A 244 6.71 7.95 -26.45
CA LEU A 244 6.41 7.76 -27.88
C LEU A 244 5.59 8.90 -28.49
N SER A 245 5.39 9.98 -27.74
CA SER A 245 4.75 11.22 -28.17
C SER A 245 5.68 12.40 -27.93
N ASP A 246 5.82 13.29 -28.93
CA ASP A 246 6.69 14.47 -28.78
C ASP A 246 6.10 15.50 -27.78
N ASP A 247 4.78 15.67 -27.78
CA ASP A 247 4.02 16.31 -26.70
C ASP A 247 3.09 15.27 -26.05
N PHE A 248 3.48 14.71 -24.91
CA PHE A 248 2.65 13.74 -24.21
C PHE A 248 1.52 14.37 -23.39
N GLY A 249 1.49 15.71 -23.24
CA GLY A 249 0.44 16.40 -22.49
C GLY A 249 -0.95 16.21 -23.08
N VAL A 250 -1.04 16.13 -24.43
CA VAL A 250 -2.31 15.91 -25.13
C VAL A 250 -2.92 14.53 -24.87
N LEU A 251 -2.13 13.56 -24.41
CA LEU A 251 -2.63 12.22 -24.09
C LEU A 251 -3.61 12.28 -22.91
N LEU A 252 -3.40 13.18 -21.94
CA LEU A 252 -4.35 13.42 -20.84
C LEU A 252 -5.71 13.87 -21.35
N THR A 253 -5.72 14.75 -22.36
CA THR A 253 -6.96 15.23 -22.97
C THR A 253 -7.62 14.17 -23.86
N ALA A 254 -6.84 13.21 -24.37
CA ALA A 254 -7.35 12.09 -25.15
C ALA A 254 -8.03 11.01 -24.28
N GLY A 255 -7.78 10.99 -22.97
CA GLY A 255 -8.54 10.16 -22.02
C GLY A 255 -7.71 9.17 -21.20
N ILE A 256 -6.39 9.24 -21.22
CA ILE A 256 -5.56 8.42 -20.33
C ILE A 256 -5.71 8.87 -18.88
N ASP A 257 -5.58 7.92 -17.97
CA ASP A 257 -5.46 8.13 -16.53
C ASP A 257 -4.16 7.54 -15.96
N ASP A 258 -3.40 6.79 -16.76
CA ASP A 258 -2.11 6.21 -16.38
C ASP A 258 -1.01 6.52 -17.41
N TRP A 259 0.16 6.96 -16.93
CA TRP A 259 1.35 7.21 -17.75
C TRP A 259 2.20 5.96 -18.02
N GLY A 260 1.86 4.86 -17.35
CA GLY A 260 2.51 3.57 -17.46
C GLY A 260 3.71 3.36 -16.57
N GLY A 261 4.43 2.27 -16.87
CA GLY A 261 5.69 1.95 -16.23
C GLY A 261 6.81 2.91 -16.63
N VAL A 262 7.14 3.87 -15.77
CA VAL A 262 8.21 4.85 -15.99
C VAL A 262 9.43 4.46 -15.15
N SER A 263 10.58 4.28 -15.80
CA SER A 263 11.80 3.88 -15.09
C SER A 263 12.72 5.06 -14.83
N PRO A 264 13.19 5.27 -13.58
CA PRO A 264 14.19 6.29 -13.28
C PRO A 264 15.62 5.86 -13.66
N ILE A 265 15.84 4.57 -13.97
CA ILE A 265 17.20 4.01 -14.11
C ILE A 265 17.44 3.17 -15.36
N THR A 266 16.42 2.48 -15.86
CA THR A 266 16.57 1.57 -17.01
C THR A 266 15.99 2.22 -18.26
N ALA A 267 16.70 2.10 -19.36
CA ALA A 267 16.17 2.51 -20.66
C ALA A 267 14.91 1.69 -20.99
N ASP A 268 14.07 2.23 -21.87
CA ASP A 268 13.05 1.43 -22.54
C ASP A 268 13.76 0.48 -23.51
N HIS A 269 13.89 -0.80 -23.19
CA HIS A 269 14.55 -1.75 -24.09
C HIS A 269 13.70 -2.10 -25.32
N VAL A 270 12.40 -1.76 -25.32
CA VAL A 270 11.52 -1.93 -26.47
C VAL A 270 11.69 -0.75 -27.43
N ASN A 271 11.79 0.48 -26.90
CA ASN A 271 12.01 1.73 -27.66
C ASN A 271 13.26 2.48 -27.15
N PRO A 272 14.48 1.91 -27.30
CA PRO A 272 15.70 2.48 -26.70
C PRO A 272 16.06 3.88 -27.20
N GLU A 273 15.57 4.26 -28.37
CA GLU A 273 15.71 5.59 -28.96
C GLU A 273 14.78 6.66 -28.37
N ARG A 274 13.79 6.26 -27.56
CA ARG A 274 12.81 7.14 -26.91
C ARG A 274 12.88 6.97 -25.38
N PRO A 275 13.77 7.71 -24.68
CA PRO A 275 13.94 7.56 -23.24
C PRO A 275 12.69 7.99 -22.47
N TRP A 276 12.55 7.44 -21.25
CA TRP A 276 11.47 7.82 -20.34
C TRP A 276 11.50 9.32 -20.04
N PRO A 277 10.33 9.99 -19.96
CA PRO A 277 10.28 11.35 -19.47
C PRO A 277 10.72 11.41 -18.00
N ASP A 278 11.38 12.50 -17.64
CA ASP A 278 11.73 12.77 -16.24
C ASP A 278 10.46 12.88 -15.37
N LEU A 279 10.52 12.35 -14.14
CA LEU A 279 9.39 12.33 -13.21
C LEU A 279 8.90 13.73 -12.85
N ASP A 280 9.79 14.72 -12.72
CA ASP A 280 9.40 16.11 -12.45
C ASP A 280 8.66 16.71 -13.64
N LYS A 281 9.02 16.32 -14.87
CA LYS A 281 8.29 16.75 -16.07
C LYS A 281 6.90 16.12 -16.12
N LEU A 282 6.76 14.83 -15.84
CA LEU A 282 5.46 14.15 -15.75
C LEU A 282 4.57 14.81 -14.69
N ARG A 283 5.14 15.10 -13.52
CA ARG A 283 4.44 15.78 -12.43
C ARG A 283 3.97 17.17 -12.85
N ALA A 284 4.86 17.98 -13.42
CA ALA A 284 4.52 19.33 -13.86
C ALA A 284 3.47 19.35 -14.99
N VAL A 285 3.46 18.37 -15.90
CA VAL A 285 2.41 18.25 -16.94
C VAL A 285 1.08 17.83 -16.32
N THR A 286 1.09 16.84 -15.42
CA THR A 286 -0.11 16.34 -14.73
C THR A 286 -0.76 17.43 -13.87
N GLU A 287 0.04 18.15 -13.08
CA GLU A 287 -0.44 19.24 -12.21
C GLU A 287 -0.94 20.46 -12.99
N ARG A 288 -0.33 20.78 -14.14
CA ARG A 288 -0.85 21.83 -15.04
C ARG A 288 -2.22 21.49 -15.62
N ALA A 289 -2.55 20.21 -15.73
CA ALA A 289 -3.88 19.74 -16.13
C ALA A 289 -4.87 19.65 -14.95
N GLY A 290 -4.50 20.14 -13.76
CA GLY A 290 -5.35 20.10 -12.56
C GLY A 290 -5.47 18.72 -11.93
N ARG A 291 -4.49 17.83 -12.14
CA ARG A 291 -4.47 16.45 -11.61
C ARG A 291 -3.25 16.22 -10.71
N ALA A 292 -3.31 15.23 -9.84
CA ALA A 292 -2.15 14.79 -9.05
C ALA A 292 -1.45 13.59 -9.71
N LEU A 293 -0.11 13.61 -9.72
CA LEU A 293 0.68 12.44 -10.10
C LEU A 293 0.95 11.58 -8.87
N ALA A 294 0.41 10.37 -8.85
CA ALA A 294 0.63 9.37 -7.81
C ALA A 294 1.31 8.11 -8.38
N PRO A 295 2.30 7.54 -7.66
CA PRO A 295 2.83 6.23 -7.99
C PRO A 295 1.79 5.14 -7.69
N ARG A 296 1.75 4.11 -8.53
CA ARG A 296 0.99 2.87 -8.31
C ARG A 296 1.95 1.68 -8.25
N LEU A 297 1.42 0.54 -7.84
CA LEU A 297 2.12 -0.73 -8.00
C LEU A 297 1.96 -1.25 -9.44
N THR A 298 2.48 -2.45 -9.69
CA THR A 298 2.15 -3.21 -10.92
C THR A 298 0.66 -3.61 -10.99
N ILE A 299 -0.05 -3.48 -9.87
CA ILE A 299 -1.46 -3.80 -9.69
C ILE A 299 -2.19 -2.52 -9.29
N TYR A 300 -3.42 -2.37 -9.76
CA TYR A 300 -4.25 -1.20 -9.46
C TYR A 300 -5.06 -1.37 -8.15
N PRO A 301 -5.44 -0.26 -7.47
CA PRO A 301 -6.18 -0.25 -6.21
C PRO A 301 -7.39 -1.20 -6.13
N GLU A 302 -8.17 -1.29 -7.20
CA GLU A 302 -9.40 -2.08 -7.32
C GLU A 302 -9.13 -3.58 -7.12
N PHE A 303 -7.91 -4.03 -7.45
CA PHE A 303 -7.45 -5.40 -7.32
C PHE A 303 -6.77 -5.69 -5.97
N ILE A 304 -6.61 -4.67 -5.12
CA ILE A 304 -5.99 -4.75 -3.78
C ILE A 304 -7.04 -4.57 -2.67
N ALA A 305 -8.25 -4.12 -2.99
CA ALA A 305 -9.27 -3.73 -2.01
C ALA A 305 -9.60 -4.79 -0.94
N ASP A 306 -9.55 -6.09 -1.28
CA ASP A 306 -9.82 -7.19 -0.35
C ASP A 306 -8.56 -7.81 0.28
N VAL A 307 -7.36 -7.38 -0.15
CA VAL A 307 -6.06 -7.93 0.29
C VAL A 307 -5.83 -7.70 1.78
N GLY A 308 -6.30 -6.59 2.34
CA GLY A 308 -6.24 -6.35 3.79
C GLY A 308 -7.30 -7.12 4.59
N LEU A 309 -8.42 -7.47 3.96
CA LEU A 309 -9.63 -7.94 4.66
C LEU A 309 -9.89 -9.44 4.54
N SER A 310 -9.23 -10.12 3.61
CA SER A 310 -9.39 -11.55 3.36
C SER A 310 -8.07 -12.30 3.47
N ASP A 311 -8.08 -13.47 4.12
CA ASP A 311 -6.92 -14.36 4.12
C ASP A 311 -6.69 -15.03 2.73
N ALA A 312 -7.71 -15.01 1.86
CA ALA A 312 -7.67 -15.50 0.48
C ALA A 312 -8.27 -14.45 -0.48
N PRO A 313 -7.55 -13.35 -0.77
CA PRO A 313 -8.06 -12.32 -1.67
C PRO A 313 -8.25 -12.86 -3.08
N ARG A 314 -9.25 -12.36 -3.80
CA ARG A 314 -9.63 -12.89 -5.12
C ARG A 314 -8.47 -12.80 -6.12
N TRP A 315 -7.85 -11.63 -6.18
CA TRP A 315 -6.92 -11.25 -7.25
C TRP A 315 -5.45 -11.55 -6.91
N ILE A 316 -5.10 -11.61 -5.63
CA ILE A 316 -3.72 -11.76 -5.17
C ILE A 316 -3.53 -13.14 -4.56
N HIS A 317 -2.39 -13.78 -4.85
CA HIS A 317 -2.08 -15.07 -4.24
C HIS A 317 -1.79 -14.84 -2.75
N ALA A 318 -2.22 -15.74 -1.86
CA ALA A 318 -2.11 -15.54 -0.41
C ALA A 318 -0.67 -15.17 0.03
N ASP A 319 0.34 -15.87 -0.53
CA ASP A 319 1.77 -15.62 -0.26
C ASP A 319 2.26 -14.21 -0.65
N LEU A 320 1.51 -13.49 -1.50
CA LEU A 320 1.84 -12.13 -1.96
C LEU A 320 1.09 -11.05 -1.19
N ARG A 321 0.09 -11.41 -0.35
CA ARG A 321 -0.80 -10.47 0.36
C ARG A 321 -0.02 -9.40 1.13
N PHE A 322 0.91 -9.83 1.99
CA PHE A 322 1.72 -8.90 2.76
C PHE A 322 2.67 -8.07 1.89
N ARG A 323 3.27 -8.68 0.85
CA ARG A 323 4.20 -7.98 -0.06
C ARG A 323 3.52 -6.83 -0.81
N VAL A 324 2.24 -7.01 -1.16
CA VAL A 324 1.43 -5.97 -1.79
C VAL A 324 1.10 -4.86 -0.78
N LEU A 325 0.61 -5.21 0.42
CA LEU A 325 0.29 -4.23 1.48
C LEU A 325 1.50 -3.42 1.96
N ASP A 326 2.68 -4.04 2.01
CA ASP A 326 3.94 -3.39 2.38
C ASP A 326 4.30 -2.25 1.42
N ARG A 327 3.97 -2.42 0.12
CA ARG A 327 4.26 -1.43 -0.92
C ARG A 327 3.10 -0.49 -1.21
N SER A 328 1.90 -0.81 -0.76
CA SER A 328 0.73 0.04 -0.95
C SER A 328 0.49 1.01 0.20
N ASP A 329 -0.10 2.16 -0.09
CA ASP A 329 -0.77 3.00 0.90
C ASP A 329 -2.19 2.50 1.21
N ALA A 330 -2.93 3.24 2.05
CA ALA A 330 -4.28 2.87 2.47
C ALA A 330 -5.34 2.97 1.35
N GLU A 331 -4.97 3.49 0.17
CA GLU A 331 -5.81 3.52 -1.02
C GLU A 331 -5.40 2.44 -2.04
N GLY A 332 -4.38 1.62 -1.75
CA GLY A 332 -3.87 0.62 -2.69
C GLY A 332 -2.90 1.18 -3.74
N LEU A 333 -2.57 2.48 -3.68
CA LEU A 333 -1.56 3.09 -4.53
C LEU A 333 -0.16 2.80 -3.99
N GLY A 334 0.89 3.00 -4.80
CA GLY A 334 2.26 2.80 -4.35
C GLY A 334 2.62 3.87 -3.32
N ARG A 335 3.38 3.50 -2.27
CA ARG A 335 3.86 4.48 -1.29
C ARG A 335 4.79 5.50 -1.95
N ASP A 336 4.65 6.77 -1.58
CA ASP A 336 5.56 7.84 -1.98
C ASP A 336 6.92 7.74 -1.25
N ASP A 337 6.94 7.14 -0.06
CA ASP A 337 8.17 6.78 0.64
C ASP A 337 8.62 5.36 0.25
N PRO A 338 9.93 5.12 0.06
CA PRO A 338 10.42 3.80 -0.34
C PRO A 338 10.39 2.77 0.81
N GLY A 339 9.92 3.13 2.01
CA GLY A 339 9.91 2.28 3.19
C GLY A 339 11.27 1.60 3.46
N ALA A 340 11.20 0.32 3.82
CA ALA A 340 12.37 -0.55 3.80
C ALA A 340 12.70 -0.95 2.34
N ILE A 341 13.83 -0.47 1.83
CA ILE A 341 14.31 -0.77 0.47
C ILE A 341 14.59 -2.28 0.31
N TRP A 342 15.00 -2.92 1.40
CA TRP A 342 15.24 -4.36 1.48
C TRP A 342 14.20 -5.00 2.38
N PRO A 343 13.65 -6.18 2.02
CA PRO A 343 12.81 -6.93 2.93
C PRO A 343 13.49 -7.10 4.30
N GLU A 344 12.85 -6.59 5.34
CA GLU A 344 13.36 -6.71 6.70
C GLU A 344 13.40 -8.18 7.12
N LYS A 345 14.57 -8.64 7.57
CA LYS A 345 14.73 -9.94 8.22
C LYS A 345 14.88 -9.69 9.71
N VAL A 346 14.15 -10.44 10.50
CA VAL A 346 14.08 -10.28 11.95
C VAL A 346 14.49 -11.57 12.64
N THR A 347 15.23 -11.47 13.74
CA THR A 347 15.50 -12.58 14.67
C THR A 347 15.12 -12.19 16.09
N ALA A 348 14.87 -13.17 16.96
CA ALA A 348 14.71 -12.92 18.39
C ALA A 348 16.01 -12.38 19.00
N ALA A 349 15.90 -11.38 19.87
CA ALA A 349 17.00 -10.83 20.64
C ALA A 349 17.42 -11.82 21.74
N ASP A 350 18.72 -12.04 21.90
CA ASP A 350 19.26 -12.99 22.89
C ASP A 350 19.12 -12.51 24.35
N VAL A 351 18.99 -11.19 24.57
CA VAL A 351 18.81 -10.57 25.90
C VAL A 351 17.79 -9.43 25.80
N VAL A 352 16.73 -9.52 26.59
CA VAL A 352 15.68 -8.49 26.66
C VAL A 352 15.60 -7.95 28.09
N HIS A 353 15.85 -6.66 28.24
CA HIS A 353 15.53 -5.94 29.48
C HIS A 353 14.17 -5.23 29.30
N ASP A 354 14.17 -3.99 28.81
CA ASP A 354 13.02 -3.11 28.54
C ASP A 354 12.93 -2.68 27.05
N GLY A 355 13.72 -3.31 26.18
CA GLY A 355 13.89 -2.96 24.77
C GLY A 355 13.12 -3.82 23.75
N ALA A 356 13.47 -3.64 22.47
CA ALA A 356 12.96 -4.44 21.37
C ALA A 356 13.51 -5.88 21.43
N GLU A 357 12.63 -6.87 21.47
CA GLU A 357 13.01 -8.29 21.55
C GLU A 357 13.25 -8.95 20.21
N VAL A 358 13.17 -8.16 19.16
CA VAL A 358 13.37 -8.59 17.79
C VAL A 358 14.40 -7.64 17.20
N VAL A 359 15.49 -8.21 16.69
CA VAL A 359 16.58 -7.46 16.07
C VAL A 359 16.49 -7.66 14.56
N LEU A 360 16.62 -6.56 13.82
CA LEU A 360 16.79 -6.62 12.38
C LEU A 360 18.14 -7.26 12.06
N VAL A 361 18.13 -8.34 11.28
CA VAL A 361 19.32 -9.07 10.83
C VAL A 361 19.52 -8.84 9.34
N GLY A 362 20.77 -8.75 8.90
CA GLY A 362 21.11 -8.54 7.49
C GLY A 362 21.34 -7.06 7.19
N HIS A 363 20.65 -6.52 6.19
CA HIS A 363 20.84 -5.13 5.79
C HIS A 363 20.28 -4.17 6.84
N ARG A 364 20.96 -3.04 7.07
CA ARG A 364 20.41 -1.95 7.90
C ARG A 364 19.10 -1.48 7.25
N SER A 365 18.00 -1.51 8.02
CA SER A 365 16.73 -0.96 7.54
C SER A 365 16.92 0.49 7.16
N THR A 366 16.33 0.86 6.02
CA THR A 366 16.31 2.22 5.51
C THR A 366 15.08 2.98 5.98
N GLN A 367 14.15 2.29 6.66
CA GLN A 367 12.95 2.89 7.21
C GLN A 367 13.30 3.82 8.36
N TRP A 368 12.69 4.98 8.38
CA TRP A 368 12.85 5.93 9.47
C TRP A 368 11.83 5.67 10.59
N TYR A 369 12.27 5.80 11.84
CA TYR A 369 11.44 5.84 13.03
C TYR A 369 12.12 6.70 14.11
N SER A 370 11.39 7.09 15.16
CA SER A 370 11.98 7.84 16.27
C SER A 370 13.10 7.04 16.95
N GLY A 371 14.33 7.59 16.94
CA GLY A 371 15.53 6.90 17.43
C GLY A 371 16.32 6.16 16.34
N ALA A 372 15.88 6.18 15.08
CA ALA A 372 16.66 5.65 13.97
C ALA A 372 17.86 6.57 13.62
N ASN A 373 18.89 5.99 12.98
CA ASN A 373 20.14 6.69 12.63
C ASN A 373 20.10 7.45 11.30
N ASN A 374 18.99 7.39 10.57
CA ASN A 374 18.72 8.10 9.33
C ASN A 374 17.86 9.35 9.59
N ALA A 375 17.90 10.31 8.66
CA ALA A 375 17.08 11.51 8.75
C ALA A 375 15.59 11.17 8.50
N PRO A 376 14.65 11.88 9.16
CA PRO A 376 13.22 11.74 8.87
C PRO A 376 12.91 12.07 7.42
N PRO A 377 11.98 11.35 6.78
CA PRO A 377 11.46 11.73 5.47
C PRO A 377 10.75 13.08 5.59
N GLN A 378 10.94 13.92 4.58
CA GLN A 378 10.22 15.19 4.50
C GLN A 378 8.83 14.96 3.88
N LEU A 379 7.82 14.77 4.74
CA LEU A 379 6.45 14.48 4.31
C LEU A 379 5.67 15.74 3.93
N VAL A 380 5.88 16.85 4.64
CA VAL A 380 5.24 18.14 4.37
C VAL A 380 6.33 19.15 4.02
N GLY A 381 6.33 19.64 2.78
CA GLY A 381 7.41 20.46 2.23
C GLY A 381 7.58 21.82 2.91
N ARG A 382 8.84 22.26 3.08
CA ARG A 382 9.18 23.70 3.17
C ARG A 382 8.99 24.33 1.77
N ALA A 383 8.70 25.62 1.73
CA ALA A 383 8.64 26.41 0.50
C ALA A 383 9.84 26.07 -0.41
N ARG A 384 9.58 25.48 -1.59
CA ARG A 384 10.62 25.21 -2.58
C ARG A 384 11.18 26.56 -3.05
N VAL A 385 12.48 26.60 -3.27
CA VAL A 385 13.18 27.71 -3.93
C VAL A 385 13.34 27.26 -5.38
N ASP A 386 13.02 28.10 -6.35
CA ASP A 386 13.17 27.72 -7.77
C ASP A 386 14.65 27.69 -8.19
N ALA A 387 14.92 27.25 -9.43
CA ALA A 387 16.27 27.11 -9.98
C ALA A 387 17.06 28.44 -10.00
N GLU A 388 16.38 29.59 -9.88
CA GLU A 388 16.95 30.92 -9.82
C GLU A 388 17.09 31.46 -8.38
N GLY A 389 16.88 30.62 -7.36
CA GLY A 389 17.04 30.99 -5.96
C GLY A 389 15.94 31.93 -5.43
N ARG A 390 14.83 32.09 -6.15
CA ARG A 390 13.67 32.84 -5.65
C ARG A 390 12.87 31.91 -4.75
N LYS A 391 12.54 32.39 -3.54
CA LYS A 391 11.47 31.76 -2.76
C LYS A 391 10.27 31.68 -3.68
N VAL A 392 9.78 30.48 -4.01
CA VAL A 392 8.51 30.35 -4.71
C VAL A 392 7.51 31.09 -3.84
N ARG A 393 7.02 32.22 -4.36
CA ARG A 393 6.11 33.09 -3.63
C ARG A 393 4.98 32.23 -3.12
N ASP A 394 4.86 32.30 -1.81
CA ASP A 394 4.00 31.56 -0.93
C ASP A 394 2.80 30.88 -1.59
N VAL A 395 2.72 29.57 -1.37
CA VAL A 395 1.52 28.73 -1.49
C VAL A 395 0.29 29.35 -0.78
N ILE A 396 0.49 30.38 0.05
CA ILE A 396 -0.53 31.23 0.70
C ILE A 396 -1.53 31.82 -0.31
N GLU A 397 -1.16 32.13 -1.56
CA GLU A 397 -2.15 32.58 -2.57
C GLU A 397 -2.85 31.41 -3.31
N ARG A 398 -2.30 30.19 -3.23
CA ARG A 398 -2.83 29.03 -3.98
C ARG A 398 -3.92 28.24 -3.28
N SER A 399 -4.08 28.37 -1.94
CA SER A 399 -5.19 27.70 -1.24
C SER A 399 -6.55 28.21 -1.71
N ARG A 400 -6.67 29.50 -2.04
CA ARG A 400 -7.88 30.08 -2.66
C ARG A 400 -8.14 29.61 -4.09
N THR A 401 -7.16 29.03 -4.77
CA THR A 401 -7.27 28.54 -6.17
C THR A 401 -7.36 27.02 -6.29
N LEU A 402 -7.45 26.28 -5.18
CA LEU A 402 -7.75 24.85 -5.27
C LEU A 402 -9.18 24.66 -5.76
N HIS A 403 -9.29 24.22 -7.02
CA HIS A 403 -10.52 23.77 -7.64
C HIS A 403 -10.69 22.26 -7.38
N GLY A 404 -11.94 21.78 -7.39
CA GLY A 404 -12.26 20.38 -7.16
C GLY A 404 -12.65 20.05 -5.71
N PRO A 405 -12.89 18.76 -5.42
CA PRO A 405 -13.53 18.32 -4.19
C PRO A 405 -12.81 18.75 -2.92
N VAL A 406 -11.48 18.59 -2.84
CA VAL A 406 -10.71 19.01 -1.65
C VAL A 406 -10.83 20.51 -1.41
N GLY A 407 -10.75 21.32 -2.46
CA GLY A 407 -10.92 22.77 -2.35
C GLY A 407 -12.32 23.20 -1.91
N GLU A 408 -13.36 22.49 -2.36
CA GLU A 408 -14.74 22.71 -1.89
C GLU A 408 -14.89 22.39 -0.41
N VAL A 409 -14.36 21.25 0.03
CA VAL A 409 -14.40 20.82 1.43
C VAL A 409 -13.66 21.82 2.33
N LEU A 410 -12.44 22.23 1.96
CA LEU A 410 -11.67 23.20 2.75
C LEU A 410 -12.37 24.56 2.86
N ARG A 411 -13.04 25.03 1.80
CA ARG A 411 -13.86 26.26 1.87
C ARG A 411 -15.04 26.11 2.82
N GLY A 412 -15.69 24.96 2.85
CA GLY A 412 -16.75 24.67 3.82
C GLY A 412 -16.22 24.76 5.25
N VAL A 413 -15.06 24.16 5.53
CA VAL A 413 -14.40 24.24 6.85
C VAL A 413 -14.08 25.69 7.24
N GLU A 414 -13.56 26.50 6.31
CA GLU A 414 -13.30 27.93 6.55
C GLU A 414 -14.58 28.73 6.89
N LEU A 415 -15.73 28.32 6.36
CA LEU A 415 -17.04 28.91 6.66
C LEU A 415 -17.67 28.36 7.95
N GLY A 416 -17.04 27.36 8.59
CA GLY A 416 -17.50 26.72 9.82
C GLY A 416 -18.43 25.53 9.59
N ASP A 417 -18.48 24.98 8.37
CA ASP A 417 -19.26 23.78 8.08
C ASP A 417 -18.64 22.55 8.76
N GLU A 418 -19.50 21.67 9.25
CA GLU A 418 -19.07 20.41 9.85
C GLU A 418 -18.85 19.34 8.77
N LEU A 419 -17.64 18.78 8.73
CA LEU A 419 -17.27 17.74 7.79
C LEU A 419 -18.13 16.48 7.93
N THR A 420 -18.75 16.05 6.83
CA THR A 420 -19.38 14.73 6.68
C THR A 420 -18.35 13.62 6.51
N GLU A 421 -18.77 12.35 6.61
CA GLU A 421 -17.89 11.19 6.39
C GLU A 421 -17.23 11.23 5.00
N ALA A 422 -18.01 11.53 3.95
CA ALA A 422 -17.52 11.59 2.58
C ALA A 422 -16.49 12.72 2.36
N GLU A 423 -16.68 13.85 3.04
CA GLU A 423 -15.73 14.97 2.97
C GLU A 423 -14.44 14.66 3.72
N ILE A 424 -14.52 13.96 4.86
CA ILE A 424 -13.32 13.46 5.57
C ILE A 424 -12.54 12.48 4.69
N VAL A 425 -13.22 11.55 4.02
CA VAL A 425 -12.59 10.65 3.04
C VAL A 425 -11.90 11.47 1.94
N THR A 426 -12.58 12.49 1.41
CA THR A 426 -12.01 13.38 0.38
C THR A 426 -10.70 14.02 0.84
N LEU A 427 -10.62 14.50 2.08
CA LEU A 427 -9.40 15.07 2.65
C LEU A 427 -8.29 14.02 2.84
N PHE A 428 -8.62 12.80 3.30
CA PHE A 428 -7.62 11.73 3.45
C PHE A 428 -7.08 11.21 2.12
N ARG A 429 -7.85 11.34 1.03
CA ARG A 429 -7.42 10.99 -0.33
C ARG A 429 -6.61 12.08 -1.03
N ALA A 430 -6.48 13.26 -0.43
CA ALA A 430 -5.76 14.38 -1.02
C ALA A 430 -4.32 13.99 -1.39
N ARG A 431 -3.86 14.37 -2.59
CA ARG A 431 -2.51 14.08 -3.10
C ARG A 431 -1.82 15.34 -3.61
N GLY A 432 -0.49 15.32 -3.64
CA GLY A 432 0.32 16.41 -4.21
C GLY A 432 -0.02 17.79 -3.61
N PRO A 433 -0.37 18.79 -4.43
CA PRO A 433 -0.73 20.13 -3.94
C PRO A 433 -1.93 20.15 -2.97
N GLU A 434 -2.88 19.22 -3.11
CA GLU A 434 -4.06 19.16 -2.24
C GLU A 434 -3.68 18.78 -0.80
N MET A 435 -2.81 17.78 -0.64
CA MET A 435 -2.32 17.34 0.68
C MET A 435 -1.65 18.50 1.45
N LEU A 436 -0.86 19.33 0.76
CA LEU A 436 -0.23 20.51 1.36
C LEU A 436 -1.25 21.54 1.83
N ALA A 437 -2.39 21.67 1.14
CA ALA A 437 -3.46 22.56 1.55
C ALA A 437 -4.21 22.02 2.76
N VAL A 438 -4.48 20.71 2.81
CA VAL A 438 -5.07 20.05 3.99
C VAL A 438 -4.17 20.24 5.21
N ALA A 439 -2.86 20.01 5.08
CA ALA A 439 -1.91 20.17 6.17
C ALA A 439 -1.84 21.62 6.69
N ARG A 440 -1.94 22.62 5.79
CA ARG A 440 -1.99 24.04 6.17
C ARG A 440 -3.27 24.39 6.90
N ALA A 441 -4.42 24.00 6.37
CA ALA A 441 -5.71 24.25 7.01
C ALA A 441 -5.77 23.62 8.41
N ALA A 442 -5.19 22.42 8.58
CA ALA A 442 -5.07 21.77 9.88
C ALA A 442 -4.17 22.55 10.86
N ASP A 443 -3.02 23.07 10.40
CA ASP A 443 -2.11 23.87 11.24
C ASP A 443 -2.72 25.24 11.61
N GLU A 444 -3.41 25.89 10.68
CA GLU A 444 -4.15 27.14 10.92
C GLU A 444 -5.27 26.93 11.95
N LEU A 445 -6.04 25.84 11.84
CA LEU A 445 -7.08 25.48 12.81
C LEU A 445 -6.48 25.19 14.19
N ARG A 446 -5.36 24.44 14.23
CA ARG A 446 -4.62 24.18 15.48
C ARG A 446 -4.16 25.48 16.11
N HIS A 447 -3.51 26.36 15.35
CA HIS A 447 -2.98 27.63 15.84
C HIS A 447 -4.12 28.56 16.31
N ALA A 448 -5.27 28.60 15.63
CA ALA A 448 -6.44 29.34 16.09
C ALA A 448 -7.03 28.79 17.41
N THR A 449 -6.88 27.48 17.65
CA THR A 449 -7.43 26.81 18.84
C THR A 449 -6.52 26.91 20.05
N VAL A 450 -5.21 26.69 19.89
CA VAL A 450 -4.25 26.58 21.00
C VAL A 450 -3.01 27.47 20.88
N GLY A 451 -2.86 28.22 19.79
CA GLY A 451 -1.68 29.05 19.53
C GLY A 451 -0.40 28.22 19.32
N ASP A 452 0.72 28.75 19.81
CA ASP A 452 2.06 28.13 19.71
C ASP A 452 2.35 27.11 20.82
N GLU A 453 1.47 26.97 21.81
CA GLU A 453 1.70 26.11 22.96
C GLU A 453 1.67 24.62 22.56
N VAL A 454 2.64 23.86 23.05
CA VAL A 454 2.72 22.40 22.91
C VAL A 454 2.87 21.78 24.28
N THR A 455 1.88 20.98 24.68
CA THR A 455 1.82 20.35 25.99
C THR A 455 2.29 18.90 25.96
N TRP A 456 2.79 18.40 27.09
CA TRP A 456 3.13 16.99 27.30
C TRP A 456 2.86 16.62 28.76
N VAL A 457 2.71 15.32 29.03
CA VAL A 457 2.54 14.77 30.39
C VAL A 457 3.77 13.94 30.73
N HIS A 458 4.35 14.19 31.91
CA HIS A 458 5.40 13.32 32.44
C HIS A 458 4.76 12.07 33.04
N ASN A 459 4.82 10.96 32.30
CA ASN A 459 4.13 9.73 32.65
C ASN A 459 5.06 8.53 32.80
N ARG A 460 4.54 7.46 33.42
CA ARG A 460 5.11 6.11 33.34
C ARG A 460 4.05 5.09 32.94
N ASN A 461 4.32 4.33 31.89
CA ASN A 461 3.52 3.15 31.54
C ASN A 461 3.86 2.00 32.49
N ILE A 462 2.85 1.37 33.08
CA ILE A 462 2.98 0.18 33.91
C ILE A 462 2.09 -0.91 33.31
N ASN A 463 2.73 -1.82 32.58
CA ASN A 463 2.08 -3.00 32.07
C ASN A 463 2.11 -4.13 33.09
N TYR A 464 1.01 -4.33 33.83
CA TYR A 464 0.96 -5.24 34.98
C TYR A 464 0.91 -6.73 34.58
N THR A 465 0.49 -7.06 33.36
CA THR A 465 0.67 -8.40 32.78
C THR A 465 0.67 -8.33 31.26
N ASN A 466 1.39 -9.24 30.61
CA ASN A 466 1.27 -9.49 29.18
C ASN A 466 0.41 -10.73 28.86
N VAL A 467 -0.15 -11.41 29.86
CA VAL A 467 -1.03 -12.57 29.67
C VAL A 467 -2.43 -12.11 29.29
N CYS A 468 -2.97 -12.61 28.19
CA CYS A 468 -4.27 -12.22 27.66
C CYS A 468 -5.01 -13.41 27.04
N THR A 469 -6.32 -13.48 27.28
CA THR A 469 -7.22 -14.48 26.68
C THR A 469 -7.64 -14.16 25.25
N PHE A 470 -7.43 -12.92 24.77
CA PHE A 470 -7.88 -12.48 23.44
C PHE A 470 -6.79 -12.62 22.36
N LYS A 471 -7.23 -12.88 21.12
CA LYS A 471 -6.37 -12.99 19.95
C LYS A 471 -6.49 -11.75 19.06
N CYS A 472 -5.44 -10.93 19.03
CA CYS A 472 -5.35 -9.78 18.13
C CYS A 472 -4.24 -10.01 17.11
N LYS A 473 -4.55 -9.90 15.81
CA LYS A 473 -3.56 -10.11 14.74
C LYS A 473 -2.48 -9.01 14.69
N PHE A 474 -2.70 -7.86 15.30
CA PHE A 474 -1.71 -6.76 15.36
C PHE A 474 -0.85 -6.75 16.64
N CYS A 475 -1.27 -7.43 17.70
CA CYS A 475 -0.66 -7.28 19.02
C CYS A 475 0.53 -8.22 19.20
N GLY A 476 1.75 -7.67 19.16
CA GLY A 476 2.96 -8.42 19.50
C GLY A 476 3.13 -8.68 21.01
N PHE A 477 2.44 -7.93 21.88
CA PHE A 477 2.63 -7.94 23.34
C PHE A 477 1.93 -9.12 24.06
N SER A 478 0.79 -9.58 23.56
CA SER A 478 -0.08 -10.57 24.23
C SER A 478 0.52 -11.98 24.30
N LYS A 479 0.34 -12.67 25.45
CA LYS A 479 0.74 -14.06 25.73
C LYS A 479 -0.41 -14.92 26.23
N GLY A 480 -0.44 -16.18 25.83
CA GLY A 480 -1.49 -17.10 26.27
C GLY A 480 -1.54 -18.38 25.41
N PRO A 481 -2.39 -19.36 25.78
CA PRO A 481 -2.55 -20.61 25.05
C PRO A 481 -3.00 -20.40 23.60
N LEU A 482 -3.68 -19.27 23.35
CA LEU A 482 -4.23 -18.86 22.06
C LEU A 482 -3.39 -17.75 21.37
N SER A 483 -2.33 -17.27 22.03
CA SER A 483 -1.37 -16.34 21.43
C SER A 483 -0.21 -17.13 20.82
N LEU A 484 0.34 -16.63 19.72
CA LEU A 484 1.55 -17.18 19.10
C LEU A 484 2.80 -16.99 19.96
N ASN A 485 2.67 -16.29 21.09
CA ASN A 485 3.73 -16.03 22.05
C ASN A 485 4.98 -15.42 21.40
N LEU A 486 4.78 -14.41 20.57
CA LEU A 486 5.82 -13.84 19.70
C LEU A 486 6.82 -12.88 20.38
N ARG A 487 6.48 -12.26 21.53
CA ARG A 487 7.38 -11.32 22.28
C ARG A 487 7.32 -11.41 23.82
N GLY A 488 8.34 -11.97 24.48
CA GLY A 488 8.52 -11.93 25.94
C GLY A 488 8.03 -13.19 26.67
N THR A 489 8.49 -13.44 27.89
CA THR A 489 7.89 -14.49 28.73
C THR A 489 6.58 -13.99 29.35
N PRO A 490 5.58 -14.86 29.55
CA PRO A 490 4.41 -14.53 30.36
C PRO A 490 4.86 -13.99 31.73
N TYR A 491 4.33 -12.84 32.14
CA TYR A 491 4.62 -12.26 33.45
C TYR A 491 3.39 -11.63 34.09
N LEU A 492 3.43 -11.52 35.41
CA LEU A 492 2.43 -10.86 36.24
C LEU A 492 3.16 -10.08 37.33
N LEU A 493 2.98 -8.76 37.35
CA LEU A 493 3.49 -7.90 38.42
C LEU A 493 2.63 -8.06 39.67
N THR A 494 3.27 -8.07 40.83
CA THR A 494 2.57 -7.98 42.12
C THR A 494 2.06 -6.55 42.36
N LEU A 495 1.11 -6.37 43.28
CA LEU A 495 0.67 -5.04 43.69
C LEU A 495 1.82 -4.20 44.26
N ASP A 496 2.76 -4.83 44.97
CA ASP A 496 3.96 -4.16 45.50
C ASP A 496 4.89 -3.69 44.38
N ASP A 497 5.06 -4.48 43.32
CA ASP A 497 5.84 -4.08 42.13
C ASP A 497 5.21 -2.86 41.46
N ILE A 498 3.88 -2.85 41.32
CA ILE A 498 3.14 -1.74 40.71
C ILE A 498 3.29 -0.48 41.58
N ALA A 499 3.10 -0.60 42.90
CA ALA A 499 3.26 0.48 43.85
C ALA A 499 4.70 1.04 43.87
N GLN A 500 5.71 0.17 43.78
CA GLN A 500 7.11 0.56 43.71
C GLN A 500 7.41 1.32 42.42
N ARG A 501 6.93 0.84 41.26
CA ARG A 501 7.09 1.54 39.97
C ARG A 501 6.41 2.90 39.96
N ALA A 502 5.25 3.04 40.60
CA ALA A 502 4.57 4.32 40.76
C ALA A 502 5.36 5.30 41.64
N ARG A 503 5.93 4.82 42.76
CA ARG A 503 6.80 5.62 43.65
C ARG A 503 8.05 6.11 42.92
N GLU A 504 8.74 5.21 42.23
CA GLU A 504 9.91 5.57 41.40
C GLU A 504 9.57 6.63 40.35
N ALA A 505 8.40 6.51 39.69
CA ALA A 505 7.97 7.50 38.70
C ALA A 505 7.76 8.87 39.34
N TRP A 506 7.08 8.90 40.49
CA TRP A 506 6.82 10.11 41.25
C TRP A 506 8.11 10.78 41.74
N GLU A 507 9.07 10.00 42.24
CA GLU A 507 10.39 10.47 42.66
C GLU A 507 11.19 11.09 41.51
N LEU A 508 10.96 10.62 40.28
CA LEU A 508 11.51 11.20 39.05
C LEU A 508 10.70 12.39 38.53
N GLY A 509 9.57 12.73 39.15
CA GLY A 509 8.73 13.88 38.83
C GLY A 509 7.58 13.58 37.85
N ALA A 510 7.23 12.32 37.63
CA ALA A 510 6.04 11.95 36.86
C ALA A 510 4.77 12.34 37.62
N THR A 511 3.76 12.84 36.90
CA THR A 511 2.46 13.24 37.46
C THR A 511 1.35 12.24 37.15
N GLU A 512 1.62 11.29 36.25
CA GLU A 512 0.67 10.28 35.79
C GLU A 512 1.31 8.89 35.70
N VAL A 513 0.53 7.87 36.03
CA VAL A 513 0.80 6.49 35.59
C VAL A 513 -0.29 6.03 34.64
N THR A 514 0.13 5.35 33.57
CA THR A 514 -0.77 4.67 32.64
C THR A 514 -0.78 3.17 32.93
N LEU A 515 -1.94 2.64 33.33
CA LEU A 515 -2.15 1.21 33.65
C LEU A 515 -2.86 0.48 32.51
N GLN A 516 -2.16 -0.48 31.89
CA GLN A 516 -2.69 -1.28 30.79
C GLN A 516 -2.12 -2.70 30.82
N GLY A 517 -2.93 -3.73 30.61
CA GLY A 517 -2.46 -5.11 30.63
C GLY A 517 -3.22 -6.02 29.68
N GLY A 518 -2.76 -7.26 29.61
CA GLY A 518 -3.58 -8.33 29.04
C GLY A 518 -4.77 -8.69 29.93
N ILE A 519 -5.82 -9.28 29.36
CA ILE A 519 -6.95 -9.80 30.12
C ILE A 519 -6.57 -11.19 30.65
N HIS A 520 -6.01 -11.23 31.85
CA HIS A 520 -5.61 -12.49 32.49
C HIS A 520 -6.84 -13.37 32.80
N PRO A 521 -6.79 -14.71 32.59
CA PRO A 521 -7.94 -15.58 32.86
C PRO A 521 -8.36 -15.59 34.33
N ASP A 522 -7.40 -15.46 35.25
CA ASP A 522 -7.64 -15.53 36.69
C ASP A 522 -8.04 -14.18 37.34
N PHE A 523 -8.10 -13.09 36.58
CA PHE A 523 -8.56 -11.80 37.13
C PHE A 523 -10.08 -11.73 37.12
N ASP A 524 -10.67 -11.19 38.19
CA ASP A 524 -12.00 -10.61 38.15
C ASP A 524 -11.90 -9.07 38.12
N GLY A 525 -13.04 -8.39 38.23
CA GLY A 525 -13.06 -6.92 38.25
C GLY A 525 -12.43 -6.31 39.51
N ASP A 526 -12.30 -7.03 40.63
CA ASP A 526 -11.76 -6.48 41.87
C ASP A 526 -10.25 -6.29 41.78
N TYR A 527 -9.55 -7.10 40.98
CA TYR A 527 -8.12 -6.93 40.72
C TYR A 527 -7.77 -5.50 40.24
N TYR A 528 -8.53 -4.95 39.28
CA TYR A 528 -8.29 -3.60 38.76
C TYR A 528 -8.51 -2.50 39.82
N ILE A 529 -9.47 -2.72 40.72
CA ILE A 529 -9.74 -1.84 41.87
C ILE A 529 -8.55 -1.88 42.84
N ASP A 530 -8.02 -3.07 43.12
CA ASP A 530 -6.90 -3.25 44.05
C ASP A 530 -5.59 -2.71 43.47
N VAL A 531 -5.34 -2.85 42.17
CA VAL A 531 -4.24 -2.18 41.45
C VAL A 531 -4.33 -0.66 41.61
N THR A 532 -5.53 -0.09 41.42
CA THR A 532 -5.76 1.35 41.59
C THR A 532 -5.45 1.80 43.01
N ARG A 533 -5.95 1.05 44.01
CA ARG A 533 -5.68 1.33 45.44
C ARG A 533 -4.20 1.25 45.77
N ALA A 534 -3.49 0.25 45.26
CA ALA A 534 -2.05 0.08 45.49
C ALA A 534 -1.26 1.31 45.01
N VAL A 535 -1.59 1.83 43.82
CA VAL A 535 -0.97 3.08 43.32
C VAL A 535 -1.31 4.26 44.23
N LYS A 536 -2.59 4.47 44.56
CA LYS A 536 -3.02 5.63 45.38
C LYS A 536 -2.53 5.57 46.83
N GLN A 537 -2.35 4.37 47.39
CA GLN A 537 -1.76 4.20 48.72
C GLN A 537 -0.27 4.55 48.72
N ALA A 538 0.43 4.15 47.65
CA ALA A 538 1.86 4.42 47.50
C ALA A 538 2.15 5.89 47.14
N VAL A 539 1.32 6.48 46.29
CA VAL A 539 1.42 7.87 45.83
C VAL A 539 0.00 8.50 45.75
N PRO A 540 -0.50 9.10 46.84
CA PRO A 540 -1.87 9.65 46.89
C PRO A 540 -2.21 10.72 45.86
N ASP A 541 -1.23 11.50 45.42
CA ASP A 541 -1.43 12.59 44.43
C ASP A 541 -1.24 12.14 42.98
N MET A 542 -0.87 10.88 42.73
CA MET A 542 -0.68 10.37 41.37
C MET A 542 -2.00 10.37 40.60
N HIS A 543 -2.00 10.89 39.37
CA HIS A 543 -3.11 10.71 38.42
C HIS A 543 -3.06 9.30 37.86
N VAL A 544 -4.15 8.54 38.05
CA VAL A 544 -4.25 7.17 37.54
C VAL A 544 -5.06 7.21 36.25
N HIS A 545 -4.35 7.11 35.13
CA HIS A 545 -4.93 6.88 33.81
C HIS A 545 -4.89 5.39 33.53
N GLY A 546 -6.03 4.70 33.45
CA GLY A 546 -5.96 3.24 33.44
C GLY A 546 -7.21 2.52 32.99
N PHE A 547 -6.98 1.30 32.53
CA PHE A 547 -7.98 0.33 32.08
C PHE A 547 -8.75 0.81 30.84
N THR A 548 -8.42 0.20 29.71
CA THR A 548 -9.13 0.34 28.43
C THR A 548 -10.61 0.00 28.56
N ALA A 549 -11.39 0.42 27.57
CA ALA A 549 -12.80 0.02 27.41
C ALA A 549 -12.99 -1.51 27.51
N LEU A 550 -12.05 -2.30 26.99
CA LEU A 550 -12.08 -3.76 27.09
C LEU A 550 -11.90 -4.24 28.54
N GLU A 551 -10.90 -3.72 29.27
CA GLU A 551 -10.61 -4.12 30.65
C GLU A 551 -11.78 -3.79 31.59
N VAL A 552 -12.35 -2.58 31.51
CA VAL A 552 -13.45 -2.19 32.40
C VAL A 552 -14.74 -2.95 32.09
N THR A 553 -15.00 -3.24 30.80
CA THR A 553 -16.16 -4.03 30.37
C THR A 553 -16.03 -5.47 30.84
N GLU A 554 -14.85 -6.09 30.68
CA GLU A 554 -14.57 -7.43 31.18
C GLU A 554 -14.64 -7.50 32.71
N GLY A 555 -14.10 -6.51 33.41
CA GLY A 555 -14.13 -6.43 34.87
C GLY A 555 -15.57 -6.39 35.41
N ALA A 556 -16.40 -5.50 34.87
CA ALA A 556 -17.82 -5.41 35.23
C ALA A 556 -18.57 -6.71 34.91
N ARG A 557 -18.33 -7.29 33.73
CA ARG A 557 -18.96 -8.54 33.28
C ARG A 557 -18.62 -9.72 34.19
N ARG A 558 -17.36 -9.87 34.60
CA ARG A 558 -16.90 -10.97 35.47
C ARG A 558 -17.45 -10.89 36.89
N LEU A 559 -17.75 -9.69 37.37
CA LEU A 559 -18.42 -9.48 38.66
C LEU A 559 -19.96 -9.53 38.56
N GLY A 560 -20.52 -9.59 37.34
CA GLY A 560 -21.96 -9.51 37.12
C GLY A 560 -22.55 -8.14 37.49
N GLU A 561 -21.74 -7.08 37.42
CA GLU A 561 -22.11 -5.72 37.81
C GLU A 561 -22.42 -4.84 36.58
N PRO A 562 -23.38 -3.91 36.67
CA PRO A 562 -23.55 -2.88 35.64
C PRO A 562 -22.30 -2.01 35.50
N LEU A 563 -21.86 -1.76 34.27
CA LEU A 563 -20.63 -1.02 33.97
C LEU A 563 -20.54 0.37 34.65
N PRO A 564 -21.60 1.21 34.68
CA PRO A 564 -21.53 2.48 35.41
C PRO A 564 -21.27 2.32 36.92
N SER A 565 -21.89 1.32 37.56
CA SER A 565 -21.68 1.03 38.99
C SER A 565 -20.23 0.59 39.25
N TYR A 566 -19.70 -0.26 38.38
CA TYR A 566 -18.31 -0.71 38.47
C TYR A 566 -17.30 0.43 38.26
N LEU A 567 -17.52 1.29 37.25
CA LEU A 567 -16.70 2.48 37.01
C LEU A 567 -16.74 3.48 38.18
N LEU A 568 -17.89 3.61 38.86
CA LEU A 568 -17.98 4.43 40.07
C LEU A 568 -17.12 3.86 41.21
N ARG A 569 -17.06 2.52 41.36
CA ARG A 569 -16.17 1.87 42.34
C ARG A 569 -14.70 2.10 42.00
N LEU A 570 -14.31 2.00 40.72
CA LEU A 570 -12.96 2.32 40.25
C LEU A 570 -12.60 3.78 40.54
N LYS A 571 -13.52 4.72 40.24
CA LYS A 571 -13.35 6.15 40.56
C LYS A 571 -13.15 6.38 42.05
N GLN A 572 -13.95 5.72 42.89
CA GLN A 572 -13.82 5.79 44.36
C GLN A 572 -12.49 5.20 44.87
N ALA A 573 -11.96 4.18 44.19
CA ALA A 573 -10.63 3.64 44.47
C ALA A 573 -9.49 4.58 44.03
N GLY A 574 -9.80 5.57 43.19
CA GLY A 574 -8.91 6.65 42.78
C GLY A 574 -8.54 6.65 41.29
N LEU A 575 -9.23 5.88 40.46
CA LEU A 575 -9.12 5.99 39.00
C LEU A 575 -9.51 7.40 38.58
N SER A 576 -8.66 8.04 37.78
CA SER A 576 -8.83 9.45 37.41
C SER A 576 -9.32 9.63 35.98
N SER A 577 -8.89 8.77 35.05
CA SER A 577 -9.33 8.78 33.64
C SER A 577 -9.08 7.43 32.97
N LEU A 578 -9.71 7.20 31.80
CA LEU A 578 -9.52 5.99 31.01
C LEU A 578 -8.71 6.26 29.73
N PRO A 579 -7.83 5.33 29.33
CA PRO A 579 -7.25 5.32 27.99
C PRO A 579 -8.29 4.89 26.95
N GLY A 580 -8.17 5.47 25.76
CA GLY A 580 -8.96 5.21 24.55
C GLY A 580 -8.35 4.14 23.66
N THR A 581 -7.37 3.39 24.16
CA THR A 581 -6.89 2.16 23.52
C THR A 581 -7.98 1.08 23.53
N ALA A 582 -7.75 -0.04 22.82
CA ALA A 582 -8.79 -1.02 22.44
C ALA A 582 -9.80 -0.52 21.38
N ALA A 583 -9.72 0.77 21.01
CA ALA A 583 -10.45 1.33 19.89
C ALA A 583 -9.92 0.79 18.56
N GLU A 584 -8.61 0.70 18.40
CA GLU A 584 -7.89 0.36 17.17
C GLU A 584 -8.46 1.13 15.97
N ILE A 585 -9.39 0.53 15.23
CA ILE A 585 -10.30 1.18 14.30
C ILE A 585 -11.74 0.82 14.70
N LEU A 586 -12.61 1.83 14.78
CA LEU A 586 -14.03 1.67 15.05
C LEU A 586 -14.76 1.46 13.71
N ASP A 587 -14.45 0.34 13.06
CA ASP A 587 -15.09 -0.17 11.84
C ASP A 587 -15.12 -1.71 11.95
N ASP A 588 -16.29 -2.29 12.16
CA ASP A 588 -16.38 -3.69 12.60
C ASP A 588 -15.91 -4.70 11.53
N ASP A 589 -15.92 -4.32 10.25
CA ASP A 589 -15.32 -5.12 9.16
C ASP A 589 -13.80 -5.25 9.34
N VAL A 590 -13.13 -4.16 9.72
CA VAL A 590 -11.69 -4.15 10.03
C VAL A 590 -11.43 -4.89 11.35
N ARG A 591 -12.29 -4.70 12.36
CA ARG A 591 -12.16 -5.40 13.65
C ARG A 591 -12.30 -6.90 13.51
N ALA A 592 -13.17 -7.39 12.62
CA ALA A 592 -13.32 -8.81 12.35
C ALA A 592 -11.99 -9.46 11.89
N VAL A 593 -11.14 -8.69 11.21
CA VAL A 593 -9.82 -9.13 10.75
C VAL A 593 -8.78 -8.99 11.85
N LEU A 594 -8.75 -7.83 12.51
CA LEU A 594 -7.68 -7.46 13.45
C LEU A 594 -7.87 -8.05 14.85
N CYS A 595 -9.10 -8.09 15.36
CA CYS A 595 -9.42 -8.45 16.74
C CYS A 595 -10.90 -8.83 16.91
N SER A 596 -11.34 -9.88 16.21
CA SER A 596 -12.73 -10.37 16.21
C SER A 596 -13.32 -10.64 17.59
N ASP A 597 -12.46 -11.00 18.53
CA ASP A 597 -12.89 -11.47 19.85
C ASP A 597 -13.00 -10.31 20.87
N LYS A 598 -12.49 -9.11 20.57
CA LYS A 598 -12.58 -7.94 21.46
C LYS A 598 -13.98 -7.33 21.45
N VAL A 599 -14.23 -6.36 22.34
CA VAL A 599 -15.40 -5.48 22.27
C VAL A 599 -15.61 -4.94 20.85
N ASN A 600 -16.85 -4.84 20.38
CA ASN A 600 -17.16 -4.22 19.09
C ASN A 600 -17.18 -2.68 19.19
N THR A 601 -17.49 -2.00 18.08
CA THR A 601 -17.55 -0.53 18.06
C THR A 601 -18.53 0.04 19.08
N ASP A 602 -19.75 -0.47 19.15
CA ASP A 602 -20.81 0.06 20.01
C ASP A 602 -20.49 -0.19 21.49
N GLU A 603 -19.93 -1.36 21.82
CA GLU A 603 -19.47 -1.68 23.17
C GLU A 603 -18.34 -0.77 23.62
N TRP A 604 -17.40 -0.44 22.72
CA TRP A 604 -16.34 0.53 23.02
C TRP A 604 -16.93 1.92 23.29
N LEU A 605 -17.85 2.39 22.43
CA LEU A 605 -18.52 3.68 22.61
C LEU A 605 -19.32 3.73 23.92
N GLU A 606 -20.01 2.64 24.26
CA GLU A 606 -20.79 2.53 25.50
C GLU A 606 -19.91 2.54 26.74
N ALA A 607 -18.74 1.91 26.71
CA ALA A 607 -17.80 1.96 27.84
C ALA A 607 -17.34 3.39 28.14
N HIS A 608 -17.02 4.17 27.10
CA HIS A 608 -16.65 5.57 27.25
C HIS A 608 -17.85 6.44 27.66
N ARG A 609 -19.05 6.19 27.11
CA ARG A 609 -20.29 6.86 27.54
C ARG A 609 -20.56 6.63 29.03
N ALA A 610 -20.45 5.38 29.50
CA ALA A 610 -20.60 5.01 30.89
C ALA A 610 -19.58 5.73 31.78
N ALA A 611 -18.30 5.76 31.39
CA ALA A 611 -17.24 6.47 32.10
C ALA A 611 -17.54 7.97 32.23
N HIS A 612 -17.98 8.61 31.13
CA HIS A 612 -18.34 10.01 31.13
C HIS A 612 -19.54 10.31 32.03
N SER A 613 -20.54 9.42 32.07
CA SER A 613 -21.73 9.59 32.92
C SER A 613 -21.43 9.55 34.43
N VAL A 614 -20.38 8.83 34.85
CA VAL A 614 -19.91 8.84 36.24
C VAL A 614 -18.86 9.94 36.52
N GLY A 615 -18.63 10.82 35.53
CA GLY A 615 -17.73 11.97 35.62
C GLY A 615 -16.25 11.63 35.53
N LEU A 616 -15.89 10.49 34.93
CA LEU A 616 -14.52 10.25 34.47
C LEU A 616 -14.32 10.90 33.11
N ARG A 617 -13.07 11.22 32.77
CA ARG A 617 -12.67 11.66 31.42
C ARG A 617 -11.90 10.55 30.72
N SER A 618 -11.77 10.66 29.41
CA SER A 618 -10.97 9.70 28.64
C SER A 618 -10.34 10.32 27.40
N ASN A 619 -9.53 9.56 26.69
CA ASN A 619 -9.03 9.94 25.36
C ASN A 619 -9.57 9.01 24.26
N VAL A 620 -9.25 9.34 23.01
CA VAL A 620 -9.55 8.51 21.83
C VAL A 620 -8.22 8.14 21.18
N THR A 621 -8.04 6.86 20.83
CA THR A 621 -6.91 6.43 19.99
C THR A 621 -7.40 5.89 18.66
N MET A 622 -6.63 6.09 17.60
CA MET A 622 -6.88 5.48 16.29
C MET A 622 -5.59 4.85 15.78
N MET A 623 -5.54 3.53 15.70
CA MET A 623 -4.43 2.82 15.06
C MET A 623 -4.62 2.84 13.55
N PHE A 624 -3.65 3.37 12.80
CA PHE A 624 -3.72 3.45 11.34
C PHE A 624 -2.43 3.02 10.64
N GLY A 625 -2.51 2.71 9.35
CA GLY A 625 -1.47 2.12 8.53
C GLY A 625 -1.44 0.58 8.59
N SER A 626 -2.55 -0.09 8.90
CA SER A 626 -2.65 -1.56 8.92
C SER A 626 -3.38 -2.13 7.70
N VAL A 627 -4.61 -2.63 7.86
CA VAL A 627 -5.45 -3.19 6.77
C VAL A 627 -6.66 -2.30 6.44
N GLU A 628 -6.84 -1.22 7.17
CA GLU A 628 -7.98 -0.31 7.04
C GLU A 628 -7.78 0.69 5.88
N SER A 629 -8.86 1.41 5.54
CA SER A 629 -8.88 2.40 4.46
C SER A 629 -9.27 3.80 4.98
N PRO A 630 -9.15 4.86 4.15
CA PRO A 630 -9.66 6.19 4.49
C PRO A 630 -11.12 6.24 4.94
N VAL A 631 -11.96 5.33 4.42
CA VAL A 631 -13.37 5.20 4.85
C VAL A 631 -13.45 4.76 6.31
N SER A 632 -12.62 3.79 6.70
CA SER A 632 -12.56 3.30 8.08
C SER A 632 -12.08 4.38 9.06
N TRP A 633 -11.12 5.22 8.64
CA TRP A 633 -10.69 6.39 9.42
C TRP A 633 -11.81 7.42 9.57
N ALA A 634 -12.55 7.71 8.49
CA ALA A 634 -13.66 8.65 8.52
C ALA A 634 -14.79 8.17 9.46
N LYS A 635 -15.18 6.88 9.38
CA LYS A 635 -16.13 6.25 10.31
C LYS A 635 -15.69 6.42 11.76
N HIS A 636 -14.42 6.13 12.06
CA HIS A 636 -13.86 6.26 13.40
C HIS A 636 -14.02 7.71 13.92
N LEU A 637 -13.61 8.70 13.12
CA LEU A 637 -13.69 10.11 13.49
C LEU A 637 -15.13 10.59 13.69
N VAL A 638 -16.05 10.22 12.80
CA VAL A 638 -17.47 10.61 12.91
C VAL A 638 -18.11 10.01 14.16
N ARG A 639 -17.87 8.72 14.45
CA ARG A 639 -18.42 8.02 15.62
C ARG A 639 -17.93 8.63 16.93
N THR A 640 -16.63 8.90 17.04
CA THR A 640 -16.03 9.51 18.24
C THR A 640 -16.43 10.98 18.41
N ARG A 641 -16.55 11.74 17.31
CA ARG A 641 -17.10 13.10 17.32
C ARG A 641 -18.56 13.13 17.78
N ALA A 642 -19.38 12.17 17.36
CA ALA A 642 -20.77 12.06 17.80
C ALA A 642 -20.87 11.82 19.31
N LEU A 643 -20.07 10.88 19.84
CA LEU A 643 -20.01 10.66 21.29
C LEU A 643 -19.45 11.86 22.05
N GLN A 644 -18.45 12.56 21.49
CA GLN A 644 -17.93 13.79 22.09
C GLN A 644 -19.00 14.89 22.19
N ARG A 645 -19.87 15.02 21.18
CA ARG A 645 -20.99 15.95 21.22
C ARG A 645 -22.00 15.58 22.31
N GLU A 646 -22.21 14.29 22.54
CA GLU A 646 -23.13 13.78 23.56
C GLU A 646 -22.60 14.03 24.98
N THR A 647 -21.34 13.71 25.25
CA THR A 647 -20.82 13.65 26.63
C THR A 647 -19.79 14.73 26.97
N GLY A 648 -19.13 15.32 25.97
CA GLY A 648 -17.97 16.22 26.15
C GLY A 648 -16.80 15.58 26.90
N GLY A 649 -16.75 14.25 26.97
CA GLY A 649 -15.90 13.51 27.90
C GLY A 649 -14.47 13.25 27.45
N PHE A 650 -14.21 13.31 26.14
CA PHE A 650 -12.88 13.14 25.57
C PHE A 650 -12.03 14.40 25.72
N THR A 651 -10.75 14.22 26.05
CA THR A 651 -9.78 15.32 26.24
C THR A 651 -8.77 15.43 25.11
N GLU A 652 -8.47 14.34 24.41
CA GLU A 652 -7.46 14.30 23.35
C GLU A 652 -7.78 13.18 22.33
N PHE A 653 -7.24 13.33 21.13
CA PHE A 653 -7.25 12.32 20.06
C PHE A 653 -5.81 11.95 19.71
N VAL A 654 -5.50 10.65 19.69
CA VAL A 654 -4.15 10.12 19.53
C VAL A 654 -4.09 9.20 18.32
N GLY A 655 -3.49 9.69 17.24
CA GLY A 655 -3.16 8.85 16.08
C GLY A 655 -1.96 7.96 16.37
N LEU A 656 -2.11 6.64 16.17
CA LEU A 656 -1.08 5.65 16.43
C LEU A 656 -0.71 4.92 15.13
N PRO A 657 0.52 5.09 14.60
CA PRO A 657 0.94 4.29 13.45
C PRO A 657 1.07 2.81 13.85
N PHE A 658 0.63 1.92 12.96
CA PHE A 658 0.77 0.47 13.16
C PHE A 658 2.25 0.04 13.14
N VAL A 659 2.64 -0.77 14.13
CA VAL A 659 4.00 -1.32 14.28
C VAL A 659 3.98 -2.82 13.97
N HIS A 660 4.50 -3.21 12.80
CA HIS A 660 4.30 -4.56 12.27
C HIS A 660 5.29 -5.64 12.74
N MET A 661 6.51 -5.32 13.19
CA MET A 661 7.66 -6.26 13.23
C MET A 661 7.44 -7.54 14.05
N ALA A 662 6.64 -7.47 15.11
CA ALA A 662 6.32 -8.61 15.98
C ALA A 662 4.82 -8.97 15.96
N SER A 663 4.06 -8.41 15.02
CA SER A 663 2.63 -8.66 14.92
C SER A 663 2.33 -10.00 14.24
N PRO A 664 1.33 -10.77 14.72
CA PRO A 664 0.88 -11.99 14.05
C PRO A 664 0.59 -11.82 12.55
N ILE A 665 -0.07 -10.73 12.16
CA ILE A 665 -0.46 -10.45 10.77
C ILE A 665 0.75 -10.28 9.85
N TYR A 666 1.89 -9.85 10.39
CA TYR A 666 3.17 -9.73 9.68
C TYR A 666 3.94 -11.06 9.63
N LEU A 667 3.95 -11.81 10.74
CA LEU A 667 4.80 -13.00 10.91
C LEU A 667 4.18 -14.27 10.34
N GLN A 668 2.86 -14.41 10.34
CA GLN A 668 2.15 -15.59 9.83
C GLN A 668 1.95 -15.54 8.31
N ARG A 669 3.05 -15.41 7.56
CA ARG A 669 3.08 -15.41 6.08
C ARG A 669 2.35 -16.61 5.49
#